data_AF-A0A660VGH2-F1
#
_entry.id   AF-A0A660VGH2-F1
#
_cell.length_a   1.000
_cell.length_b   1.000
_cell.length_c   1.000
_cell.angle_alpha   90.00
_cell.angle_beta   90.00
_cell.angle_gamma   90.00
#
_symmetry.space_group_name_H-M   'P 1'
#
loop_
_entity.id
_entity.type
_entity.pdbx_description
1 polymer ?
#
loop_
_entity_poly.entity_id
_entity_poly.type
_entity_poly.pdbx_seq_one_letter_code
_entity_poly.pdbx_strand_id
1 'polypeptide(L)'
;MFGIRRRAFGTLRAISSTKEKGAIGLALVRASTWNVVIALAFVALVEGLAALGRQYGILSALSDPADRDVYHGLALTVAGVGGALLGLYFAAMTVVLSGAYVDATSDVRRLLVFDRAGTMYTALVTIMVVASLAVVGMDLLGRGPAVVTVLAVTLVAALASASLLAVGARAFGLFDPVALGPTIRLDLNRWVREASSMGLGSSDVSFQTHYQRQANAALGTLASLTDVLVRRSDRDSDSLVQMGSHLLGAWLDYAGSKSSIALESRWFRRRYQHREWRNEPFGVDMALRTGTNLPPDEVGDEHWVETELAGPLGRVCVALAGRRDVETTDLLLQRVNRLLKALGQRLQVDEARLLWSSVAESYWPEIEKAAAAPEDSRWAMVATDLLALAPISIVVGVAQRVSSFDEAYVAERVDAMLRGRRRTGRGPAALDRELDWLREGIEFELAVEGQRVTPRWWLIEEASRSLVEFCCGMLPGIVDDHESQIAAYAAALSQSAKLQVIASFRSLELLAKLSVHADTVGVECASLSSARHLTSDPWPDTSVAAVQCRVSTLRGAAIRAIAKISPKLGIEDGTVGDEPDFFGRANAVLVDEVFRATLRGDAGQIGAVFPSAFVSALQAYEKLWANLDPSEEPRLLHGQILTAADPLADLLELSGYALLAAEVGHPQVWKEFESVWSSYLNENADGVELVFRTLRLPELGLGFRSADVARTGREMEFWRAMLGDEADEIRNGYGRTRKRHESPLVELTAFSSSLFKPSAAFASHYLAPKYSGDGDVPVKVRRFQEALEKELERRESD
;
A
#
# COMPACT_ATOMS: atom_id res chain seq x y z
N MET A 1 -28.28 -61.36 -6.68
CA MET A 1 -28.66 -60.14 -5.90
C MET A 1 -28.08 -58.82 -6.46
N PHE A 2 -27.52 -58.79 -7.69
CA PHE A 2 -26.92 -57.58 -8.30
C PHE A 2 -27.79 -56.88 -9.37
N GLY A 3 -28.80 -57.56 -9.96
CA GLY A 3 -29.67 -56.97 -10.99
C GLY A 3 -30.78 -56.05 -10.45
N ILE A 4 -31.22 -56.26 -9.20
CA ILE A 4 -32.32 -55.50 -8.58
C ILE A 4 -31.80 -54.14 -8.06
N ARG A 5 -30.56 -54.07 -7.54
CA ARG A 5 -29.93 -52.81 -7.13
C ARG A 5 -29.61 -51.87 -8.30
N ARG A 6 -29.27 -52.39 -9.49
CA ARG A 6 -28.99 -51.57 -10.68
C ARG A 6 -30.25 -50.92 -11.27
N ARG A 7 -31.41 -51.58 -11.19
CA ARG A 7 -32.71 -51.00 -11.60
C ARG A 7 -33.28 -50.03 -10.56
N ALA A 8 -33.04 -50.25 -9.27
CA ALA A 8 -33.39 -49.30 -8.20
C ALA A 8 -32.56 -48.00 -8.29
N PHE A 9 -31.27 -48.09 -8.63
CA PHE A 9 -30.42 -46.89 -8.79
C PHE A 9 -30.73 -46.08 -10.06
N GLY A 10 -31.12 -46.75 -11.16
CA GLY A 10 -31.55 -46.07 -12.39
C GLY A 10 -32.89 -45.33 -12.26
N THR A 11 -33.82 -45.88 -11.49
CA THR A 11 -35.13 -45.25 -11.21
C THR A 11 -35.03 -44.12 -10.20
N LEU A 12 -34.15 -44.21 -9.19
CA LEU A 12 -33.87 -43.11 -8.26
C LEU A 12 -33.19 -41.92 -8.94
N ARG A 13 -32.33 -42.13 -9.95
CA ARG A 13 -31.71 -41.06 -10.76
C ARG A 13 -32.71 -40.41 -11.74
N ALA A 14 -33.66 -41.19 -12.27
CA ALA A 14 -34.76 -40.66 -13.08
C ALA A 14 -35.75 -39.85 -12.24
N ILE A 15 -35.99 -40.22 -10.97
CA ILE A 15 -36.86 -39.50 -10.03
C ILE A 15 -36.19 -38.24 -9.45
N SER A 16 -34.87 -38.24 -9.24
CA SER A 16 -34.15 -37.03 -8.80
C SER A 16 -34.07 -35.98 -9.92
N SER A 17 -33.86 -36.40 -11.18
CA SER A 17 -33.85 -35.49 -12.33
C SER A 17 -35.23 -34.96 -12.73
N THR A 18 -36.33 -35.66 -12.40
CA THR A 18 -37.70 -35.13 -12.53
C THR A 18 -38.09 -34.21 -11.38
N LYS A 19 -37.53 -34.38 -10.17
CA LYS A 19 -37.70 -33.41 -9.07
C LYS A 19 -36.94 -32.11 -9.30
N GLU A 20 -35.76 -32.13 -9.92
CA GLU A 20 -35.06 -30.90 -10.33
C GLU A 20 -35.80 -30.17 -11.46
N LYS A 21 -36.28 -30.87 -12.49
CA LYS A 21 -37.08 -30.26 -13.57
C LYS A 21 -38.45 -29.79 -13.08
N GLY A 22 -39.08 -30.52 -12.16
CA GLY A 22 -40.34 -30.16 -11.51
C GLY A 22 -40.19 -28.97 -10.54
N ALA A 23 -39.07 -28.88 -9.82
CA ALA A 23 -38.76 -27.74 -8.96
C ALA A 23 -38.44 -26.47 -9.76
N ILE A 24 -37.75 -26.59 -10.89
CA ILE A 24 -37.53 -25.47 -11.82
C ILE A 24 -38.86 -25.03 -12.43
N GLY A 25 -39.70 -25.96 -12.89
CA GLY A 25 -41.05 -25.66 -13.41
C GLY A 25 -41.96 -25.00 -12.37
N LEU A 26 -41.97 -25.50 -11.13
CA LEU A 26 -42.76 -24.94 -10.03
C LEU A 26 -42.23 -23.57 -9.58
N ALA A 27 -40.90 -23.36 -9.60
CA ALA A 27 -40.28 -22.08 -9.32
C ALA A 27 -40.57 -21.06 -10.44
N LEU A 28 -40.57 -21.48 -11.71
CA LEU A 28 -40.95 -20.64 -12.86
C LEU A 28 -42.41 -20.21 -12.77
N VAL A 29 -43.29 -21.15 -12.42
CA VAL A 29 -44.71 -20.88 -12.18
C VAL A 29 -44.87 -19.94 -10.99
N ARG A 30 -44.18 -20.17 -9.87
CA ARG A 30 -44.27 -19.31 -8.67
C ARG A 30 -43.75 -17.89 -8.90
N ALA A 31 -42.68 -17.72 -9.68
CA ALA A 31 -42.14 -16.39 -10.02
C ALA A 31 -43.01 -15.64 -11.04
N SER A 32 -43.55 -16.34 -12.04
CA SER A 32 -44.42 -15.74 -13.07
C SER A 32 -45.83 -15.44 -12.56
N THR A 33 -46.38 -16.32 -11.70
CA THR A 33 -47.73 -16.15 -11.12
C THR A 33 -47.86 -14.88 -10.30
N TRP A 34 -46.79 -14.43 -9.62
CA TRP A 34 -46.86 -13.18 -8.84
C TRP A 34 -47.09 -11.96 -9.73
N ASN A 35 -46.41 -11.85 -10.87
CA ASN A 35 -46.61 -10.75 -11.81
C ASN A 35 -47.99 -10.81 -12.48
N VAL A 36 -48.48 -12.01 -12.79
CA VAL A 36 -49.84 -12.21 -13.31
C VAL A 36 -50.89 -11.79 -12.27
N VAL A 37 -50.72 -12.18 -11.00
CA VAL A 37 -51.61 -11.78 -9.90
C VAL A 37 -51.59 -10.27 -9.70
N ILE A 38 -50.41 -9.64 -9.70
CA ILE A 38 -50.30 -8.16 -9.62
C ILE A 38 -51.04 -7.50 -10.78
N ALA A 39 -50.87 -7.98 -12.01
CA ALA A 39 -51.53 -7.40 -13.18
C ALA A 39 -53.06 -7.53 -13.11
N LEU A 40 -53.57 -8.70 -12.71
CA LEU A 40 -55.00 -8.93 -12.52
C LEU A 40 -55.56 -8.10 -11.36
N ALA A 41 -54.83 -8.00 -10.24
CA ALA A 41 -55.20 -7.18 -9.10
C ALA A 41 -55.20 -5.69 -9.46
N PHE A 42 -54.24 -5.23 -10.28
CA PHE A 42 -54.19 -3.87 -10.80
C PHE A 42 -55.44 -3.55 -11.64
N VAL A 43 -55.79 -4.41 -12.61
CA VAL A 43 -57.00 -4.23 -13.43
C VAL A 43 -58.26 -4.26 -12.56
N ALA A 44 -58.36 -5.21 -11.63
CA ALA A 44 -59.50 -5.32 -10.71
C ALA A 44 -59.62 -4.10 -9.77
N LEU A 45 -58.50 -3.55 -9.30
CA LEU A 45 -58.47 -2.36 -8.45
C LEU A 45 -58.96 -1.12 -9.23
N VAL A 46 -58.45 -0.93 -10.45
CA VAL A 46 -58.85 0.21 -11.30
C VAL A 46 -60.34 0.12 -11.67
N GLU A 47 -60.83 -1.08 -12.00
CA GLU A 47 -62.25 -1.33 -12.24
C GLU A 47 -63.11 -1.16 -10.99
N GLY A 48 -62.62 -1.56 -9.81
CA GLY A 48 -63.30 -1.35 -8.53
C GLY A 48 -63.42 0.14 -8.19
N LEU A 49 -62.37 0.91 -8.44
CA LEU A 49 -62.38 2.37 -8.30
C LEU A 49 -63.32 3.03 -9.32
N ALA A 50 -63.35 2.55 -10.56
CA ALA A 50 -64.32 3.00 -11.56
C ALA A 50 -65.76 2.66 -11.15
N ALA A 51 -66.01 1.49 -10.57
CA ALA A 51 -67.32 1.10 -10.06
C ALA A 51 -67.79 1.98 -8.89
N LEU A 52 -66.89 2.31 -7.96
CA LEU A 52 -67.15 3.28 -6.89
C LEU A 52 -67.40 4.69 -7.45
N GLY A 53 -66.60 5.12 -8.44
CA GLY A 53 -66.80 6.39 -9.17
C GLY A 53 -68.18 6.48 -9.82
N ARG A 54 -68.63 5.40 -10.48
CA ARG A 54 -69.99 5.27 -11.03
C ARG A 54 -71.06 5.39 -9.94
N GLN A 55 -70.85 4.75 -8.78
CA GLN A 55 -71.81 4.74 -7.68
C GLN A 55 -71.97 6.12 -7.00
N TYR A 56 -70.88 6.88 -6.88
CA TYR A 56 -70.87 8.19 -6.20
C TYR A 56 -70.95 9.39 -7.17
N GLY A 57 -71.03 9.17 -8.48
CA GLY A 57 -71.13 10.22 -9.49
C GLY A 57 -69.85 11.05 -9.68
N ILE A 58 -68.71 10.56 -9.21
CA ILE A 58 -67.41 11.23 -9.29
C ILE A 58 -66.72 10.77 -10.58
N LEU A 59 -66.33 11.72 -11.44
CA LEU A 59 -65.66 11.42 -12.73
C LEU A 59 -66.47 10.45 -13.62
N SER A 60 -67.77 10.72 -13.80
CA SER A 60 -68.70 9.87 -14.56
C SER A 60 -68.20 9.54 -15.98
N ALA A 61 -67.68 10.53 -16.70
CA ALA A 61 -67.15 10.36 -18.06
C ALA A 61 -65.96 9.39 -18.16
N LEU A 62 -65.18 9.23 -17.10
CA LEU A 62 -64.06 8.28 -17.07
C LEU A 62 -64.49 6.89 -16.58
N SER A 63 -65.58 6.84 -15.82
CA SER A 63 -66.07 5.64 -15.17
C SER A 63 -67.06 4.86 -16.05
N ASP A 64 -67.54 5.44 -17.15
CA ASP A 64 -68.39 4.78 -18.14
C ASP A 64 -67.63 3.70 -18.95
N PRO A 65 -68.33 2.67 -19.45
CA PRO A 65 -67.72 1.64 -20.29
C PRO A 65 -67.18 2.25 -21.58
N ALA A 66 -65.94 1.90 -21.92
CA ALA A 66 -65.27 2.36 -23.13
C ALA A 66 -65.87 1.72 -24.38
N ASP A 67 -65.72 2.41 -25.52
CA ASP A 67 -66.19 1.92 -26.82
C ASP A 67 -65.45 0.64 -27.24
N ARG A 68 -66.24 -0.37 -27.66
CA ARG A 68 -65.79 -1.75 -27.87
C ARG A 68 -64.68 -1.87 -28.89
N ASP A 69 -64.86 -1.20 -30.03
CA ASP A 69 -63.90 -1.29 -31.13
C ASP A 69 -62.59 -0.58 -30.78
N VAL A 70 -62.66 0.51 -30.00
CA VAL A 70 -61.51 1.34 -29.61
C VAL A 70 -60.63 0.62 -28.57
N TYR A 71 -61.21 0.10 -27.48
CA TYR A 71 -60.39 -0.57 -26.46
C TYR A 71 -59.89 -1.94 -26.94
N HIS A 72 -60.66 -2.67 -27.76
CA HIS A 72 -60.26 -3.99 -28.22
C HIS A 72 -59.05 -3.89 -29.18
N GLY A 73 -59.08 -2.95 -30.12
CA GLY A 73 -57.93 -2.67 -31.00
C GLY A 73 -56.70 -2.17 -30.24
N LEU A 74 -56.88 -1.25 -29.28
CA LEU A 74 -55.79 -0.70 -28.48
C LEU A 74 -55.16 -1.76 -27.55
N ALA A 75 -55.96 -2.58 -26.87
CA ALA A 75 -55.43 -3.62 -25.99
C ALA A 75 -54.66 -4.70 -26.77
N LEU A 76 -55.16 -5.10 -27.94
CA LEU A 76 -54.48 -6.10 -28.78
C LEU A 76 -53.16 -5.57 -29.37
N THR A 77 -53.14 -4.30 -29.79
CA THR A 77 -51.91 -3.65 -30.27
C THR A 77 -50.88 -3.48 -29.15
N VAL A 78 -51.29 -3.06 -27.95
CA VAL A 78 -50.40 -2.97 -26.77
C VAL A 78 -49.83 -4.35 -26.40
N ALA A 79 -50.65 -5.41 -26.43
CA ALA A 79 -50.17 -6.77 -26.19
C ALA A 79 -49.14 -7.22 -27.25
N GLY A 80 -49.37 -6.91 -28.53
CA GLY A 80 -48.43 -7.17 -29.61
C GLY A 80 -47.10 -6.42 -29.47
N VAL A 81 -47.16 -5.13 -29.14
CA VAL A 81 -45.97 -4.31 -28.83
C VAL A 81 -45.20 -4.89 -27.65
N GLY A 82 -45.88 -5.38 -26.61
CA GLY A 82 -45.23 -6.04 -25.48
C GLY A 82 -44.44 -7.29 -25.87
N GLY A 83 -45.00 -8.13 -26.74
CA GLY A 83 -44.27 -9.27 -27.30
C GLY A 83 -43.01 -8.85 -28.06
N ALA A 84 -43.12 -7.83 -28.91
CA ALA A 84 -41.98 -7.29 -29.66
C ALA A 84 -40.88 -6.70 -28.75
N LEU A 85 -41.28 -5.93 -27.73
CA LEU A 85 -40.38 -5.34 -26.73
C LEU A 85 -39.62 -6.40 -25.93
N LEU A 86 -40.29 -7.49 -25.54
CA LEU A 86 -39.66 -8.61 -24.85
C LEU A 86 -38.67 -9.35 -25.77
N GLY A 87 -39.07 -9.57 -27.02
CA GLY A 87 -38.23 -10.20 -28.04
C GLY A 87 -36.95 -9.40 -28.31
N LEU A 88 -37.07 -8.08 -28.47
CA LEU A 88 -35.92 -7.19 -28.69
C LEU A 88 -34.96 -7.18 -27.51
N TYR A 89 -35.49 -7.16 -26.27
CA TYR A 89 -34.66 -7.22 -25.06
C TYR A 89 -33.87 -8.52 -24.97
N PHE A 90 -34.51 -9.68 -25.17
CA PHE A 90 -33.80 -10.96 -25.13
C PHE A 90 -32.82 -11.13 -26.30
N ALA A 91 -33.13 -10.59 -27.48
CA ALA A 91 -32.19 -10.54 -28.59
C ALA A 91 -30.94 -9.71 -28.23
N ALA A 92 -31.12 -8.50 -27.70
CA ALA A 92 -30.02 -7.64 -27.27
C ALA A 92 -29.17 -8.31 -26.16
N MET A 93 -29.81 -8.92 -25.16
CA MET A 93 -29.12 -9.63 -24.08
C MET A 93 -28.34 -10.84 -24.62
N THR A 94 -28.90 -11.56 -25.61
CA THR A 94 -28.21 -12.68 -26.27
C THR A 94 -26.95 -12.21 -27.00
N VAL A 95 -27.02 -11.06 -27.69
CA VAL A 95 -25.84 -10.45 -28.35
C VAL A 95 -24.77 -10.06 -27.34
N VAL A 96 -25.15 -9.49 -26.19
CA VAL A 96 -24.20 -9.17 -25.11
C VAL A 96 -23.55 -10.44 -24.56
N LEU A 97 -24.35 -11.47 -24.27
CA LEU A 97 -23.88 -12.78 -23.79
C LEU A 97 -22.94 -13.46 -24.78
N SER A 98 -23.26 -13.43 -26.08
CA SER A 98 -22.46 -14.04 -27.15
C SER A 98 -21.29 -13.18 -27.62
N GLY A 99 -21.25 -11.91 -27.25
CA GLY A 99 -20.18 -10.98 -27.63
C GLY A 99 -19.13 -10.87 -26.52
N ALA A 100 -19.55 -10.36 -25.35
CA ALA A 100 -18.64 -10.01 -24.26
C ALA A 100 -18.42 -11.12 -23.21
N TYR A 101 -19.29 -12.15 -23.16
CA TYR A 101 -19.32 -13.14 -22.08
C TYR A 101 -19.33 -14.59 -22.56
N VAL A 102 -18.81 -14.85 -23.75
CA VAL A 102 -18.70 -16.20 -24.33
C VAL A 102 -17.85 -17.11 -23.44
N ASP A 103 -16.80 -16.59 -22.84
CA ASP A 103 -15.91 -17.36 -21.95
C ASP A 103 -16.23 -17.18 -20.46
N ALA A 104 -17.30 -16.44 -20.13
CA ALA A 104 -17.68 -16.18 -18.76
C ALA A 104 -18.30 -17.41 -18.08
N THR A 105 -18.03 -17.57 -16.79
CA THR A 105 -18.60 -18.64 -15.97
C THR A 105 -20.13 -18.54 -15.87
N SER A 106 -20.78 -19.65 -15.50
CA SER A 106 -22.24 -19.70 -15.34
C SER A 106 -22.76 -18.64 -14.36
N ASP A 107 -21.97 -18.25 -13.37
CA ASP A 107 -22.36 -17.29 -12.33
C ASP A 107 -22.41 -15.86 -12.88
N VAL A 108 -21.42 -15.46 -13.67
CA VAL A 108 -21.40 -14.16 -14.37
C VAL A 108 -22.56 -14.06 -15.35
N ARG A 109 -22.81 -15.13 -16.13
CA ARG A 109 -23.96 -15.18 -17.05
C ARG A 109 -25.29 -15.10 -16.31
N ARG A 110 -25.38 -15.73 -15.14
CA ARG A 110 -26.57 -15.66 -14.28
C ARG A 110 -26.79 -14.24 -13.76
N LEU A 111 -25.73 -13.55 -13.35
CA LEU A 111 -25.81 -12.15 -12.89
C LEU A 111 -26.33 -11.22 -14.00
N LEU A 112 -25.90 -11.44 -15.25
CA LEU A 112 -26.38 -10.68 -16.42
C LEU A 112 -27.85 -10.94 -16.73
N VAL A 113 -28.27 -12.20 -16.70
CA VAL A 113 -29.66 -12.60 -16.99
C VAL A 113 -30.64 -12.10 -15.92
N PHE A 114 -30.21 -12.11 -14.64
CA PHE A 114 -31.02 -11.67 -13.50
C PHE A 114 -30.66 -10.28 -13.00
N ASP A 115 -30.13 -9.41 -13.87
CA ASP A 115 -29.89 -8.03 -13.51
C ASP A 115 -31.18 -7.37 -12.98
N ARG A 116 -31.07 -6.55 -11.94
CA ARG A 116 -32.23 -6.01 -11.21
C ARG A 116 -33.10 -5.12 -12.11
N ALA A 117 -32.48 -4.35 -13.00
CA ALA A 117 -33.19 -3.51 -13.96
C ALA A 117 -33.87 -4.35 -15.06
N GLY A 118 -33.19 -5.38 -15.55
CA GLY A 118 -33.76 -6.34 -16.51
C GLY A 118 -34.95 -7.10 -15.94
N THR A 119 -34.86 -7.52 -14.67
CA THR A 119 -35.95 -8.20 -13.96
C THR A 119 -37.16 -7.25 -13.77
N MET A 120 -36.92 -5.99 -13.41
CA MET A 120 -37.98 -4.99 -13.29
C MET A 120 -38.65 -4.68 -14.64
N TYR A 121 -37.85 -4.55 -15.70
CA TYR A 121 -38.34 -4.32 -17.07
C TYR A 121 -39.19 -5.48 -17.58
N THR A 122 -38.69 -6.71 -17.47
CA THR A 122 -39.44 -7.91 -17.86
C THR A 122 -40.73 -8.06 -17.05
N ALA A 123 -40.72 -7.72 -15.75
CA ALA A 123 -41.93 -7.67 -14.93
C ALA A 123 -42.93 -6.60 -15.41
N LEU A 124 -42.48 -5.38 -15.70
CA LEU A 124 -43.32 -4.28 -16.19
C LEU A 124 -43.98 -4.62 -17.53
N VAL A 125 -43.22 -5.17 -18.49
CA VAL A 125 -43.75 -5.61 -19.79
C VAL A 125 -44.71 -6.79 -19.63
N THR A 126 -44.42 -7.73 -18.72
CA THR A 126 -45.34 -8.84 -18.42
C THR A 126 -46.66 -8.31 -17.84
N ILE A 127 -46.60 -7.36 -16.90
CA ILE A 127 -47.79 -6.72 -16.34
C ILE A 127 -48.59 -6.02 -17.43
N MET A 128 -47.93 -5.28 -18.33
CA MET A 128 -48.56 -4.62 -19.47
C MET A 128 -49.31 -5.63 -20.36
N VAL A 129 -48.66 -6.73 -20.77
CA VAL A 129 -49.25 -7.75 -21.64
C VAL A 129 -50.43 -8.46 -20.97
N VAL A 130 -50.28 -8.85 -19.70
CA VAL A 130 -51.33 -9.54 -18.94
C VAL A 130 -52.51 -8.61 -18.67
N ALA A 131 -52.26 -7.34 -18.33
CA ALA A 131 -53.32 -6.36 -18.13
C ALA A 131 -54.12 -6.10 -19.42
N SER A 132 -53.45 -5.98 -20.57
CA SER A 132 -54.12 -5.85 -21.87
C SER A 132 -54.96 -7.08 -22.22
N LEU A 133 -54.44 -8.29 -21.97
CA LEU A 133 -55.19 -9.55 -22.14
C LEU A 133 -56.38 -9.64 -21.19
N ALA A 134 -56.25 -9.16 -19.95
CA ALA A 134 -57.34 -9.13 -18.98
C ALA A 134 -58.47 -8.19 -19.43
N VAL A 135 -58.13 -7.00 -19.94
CA VAL A 135 -59.11 -6.04 -20.51
C VAL A 135 -59.87 -6.66 -21.69
N VAL A 136 -59.19 -7.37 -22.59
CA VAL A 136 -59.85 -8.12 -23.68
C VAL A 136 -60.70 -9.27 -23.11
N GLY A 137 -60.21 -9.97 -22.09
CA GLY A 137 -60.92 -11.06 -21.43
C GLY A 137 -62.21 -10.63 -20.71
N MET A 138 -62.32 -9.36 -20.29
CA MET A 138 -63.57 -8.83 -19.72
C MET A 138 -64.71 -8.80 -20.74
N ASP A 139 -64.41 -8.62 -22.03
CA ASP A 139 -65.40 -8.70 -23.11
C ASP A 139 -66.02 -10.11 -23.20
N LEU A 140 -65.21 -11.16 -23.02
CA LEU A 140 -65.68 -12.55 -22.97
C LEU A 140 -66.62 -12.82 -21.79
N LEU A 141 -66.50 -12.04 -20.71
CA LEU A 141 -67.36 -12.10 -19.53
C LEU A 141 -68.58 -11.16 -19.64
N GLY A 142 -68.78 -10.52 -20.80
CA GLY A 142 -69.90 -9.60 -21.04
C GLY A 142 -69.80 -8.27 -20.28
N ARG A 143 -68.60 -7.89 -19.82
CA ARG A 143 -68.35 -6.62 -19.12
C ARG A 143 -67.45 -5.72 -19.94
N GLY A 144 -67.94 -4.52 -20.28
CA GLY A 144 -67.11 -3.48 -20.89
C GLY A 144 -66.14 -2.87 -19.85
N PRO A 145 -64.84 -2.74 -20.15
CA PRO A 145 -63.89 -2.06 -19.28
C PRO A 145 -64.21 -0.56 -19.21
N ALA A 146 -63.94 0.07 -18.07
CA ALA A 146 -64.07 1.52 -17.90
C ALA A 146 -63.01 2.28 -18.70
N VAL A 147 -63.31 3.53 -19.11
CA VAL A 147 -62.34 4.41 -19.78
C VAL A 147 -61.08 4.64 -18.94
N VAL A 148 -61.20 4.77 -17.60
CA VAL A 148 -60.03 4.83 -16.69
C VAL A 148 -59.12 3.61 -16.86
N THR A 149 -59.67 2.40 -17.00
CA THR A 149 -58.91 1.15 -17.13
C THR A 149 -58.11 1.14 -18.43
N VAL A 150 -58.71 1.59 -19.53
CA VAL A 150 -58.05 1.71 -20.83
C VAL A 150 -56.92 2.76 -20.76
N LEU A 151 -57.17 3.91 -20.13
CA LEU A 151 -56.13 4.94 -19.92
C LEU A 151 -54.98 4.43 -19.04
N ALA A 152 -55.30 3.68 -17.98
CA ALA A 152 -54.31 3.11 -17.07
C ALA A 152 -53.40 2.09 -17.78
N VAL A 153 -53.97 1.20 -18.60
CA VAL A 153 -53.20 0.27 -19.43
C VAL A 153 -52.34 1.02 -20.46
N THR A 154 -52.87 2.08 -21.06
CA THR A 154 -52.13 2.92 -22.02
C THR A 154 -50.95 3.64 -21.35
N LEU A 155 -51.12 4.12 -20.12
CA LEU A 155 -50.06 4.73 -19.33
C LEU A 155 -48.97 3.72 -18.95
N VAL A 156 -49.34 2.53 -18.50
CA VAL A 156 -48.39 1.43 -18.23
C VAL A 156 -47.63 1.05 -19.51
N ALA A 157 -48.30 1.06 -20.66
CA ALA A 157 -47.67 0.81 -21.95
C ALA A 157 -46.65 1.90 -22.32
N ALA A 158 -47.00 3.18 -22.17
CA ALA A 158 -46.07 4.28 -22.40
C ALA A 158 -44.84 4.19 -21.48
N LEU A 159 -45.04 3.87 -20.20
CA LEU A 159 -43.95 3.70 -19.23
C LEU A 159 -43.05 2.50 -19.60
N ALA A 160 -43.64 1.38 -20.00
CA ALA A 160 -42.91 0.19 -20.45
C ALA A 160 -42.07 0.49 -21.70
N SER A 161 -42.64 1.18 -22.69
CA SER A 161 -41.90 1.61 -23.88
C SER A 161 -40.77 2.59 -23.55
N ALA A 162 -40.99 3.58 -22.68
CA ALA A 162 -39.94 4.51 -22.25
C ALA A 162 -38.81 3.81 -21.50
N SER A 163 -39.14 2.79 -20.68
CA SER A 163 -38.15 2.04 -19.92
C SER A 163 -37.18 1.23 -20.79
N LEU A 164 -37.56 0.88 -22.02
CA LEU A 164 -36.66 0.21 -22.98
C LEU A 164 -35.41 1.05 -23.25
N LEU A 165 -35.53 2.39 -23.34
CA LEU A 165 -34.37 3.26 -23.58
C LEU A 165 -33.36 3.20 -22.43
N ALA A 166 -33.85 3.21 -21.20
CA ALA A 166 -33.02 3.12 -20.00
C ALA A 166 -32.33 1.75 -19.88
N VAL A 167 -33.06 0.67 -20.19
CA VAL A 167 -32.53 -0.70 -20.16
C VAL A 167 -31.57 -0.94 -21.34
N GLY A 168 -31.86 -0.38 -22.51
CA GLY A 168 -31.01 -0.46 -23.69
C GLY A 168 -29.67 0.24 -23.45
N ALA A 169 -29.67 1.46 -22.91
CA ALA A 169 -28.44 2.16 -22.52
C ALA A 169 -27.60 1.36 -21.51
N ARG A 170 -28.26 0.70 -20.55
CA ARG A 170 -27.60 -0.20 -19.58
C ARG A 170 -27.06 -1.46 -20.23
N ALA A 171 -27.79 -2.06 -21.18
CA ALA A 171 -27.32 -3.22 -21.94
C ALA A 171 -26.06 -2.89 -22.76
N PHE A 172 -25.93 -1.67 -23.27
CA PHE A 172 -24.69 -1.20 -23.88
C PHE A 172 -23.54 -1.09 -22.85
N GLY A 173 -23.83 -0.58 -21.65
CA GLY A 173 -22.85 -0.56 -20.55
C GLY A 173 -22.39 -1.95 -20.09
N LEU A 174 -23.21 -2.98 -20.28
CA LEU A 174 -22.84 -4.37 -19.95
C LEU A 174 -21.84 -4.98 -20.95
N PHE A 175 -21.54 -4.37 -22.09
CA PHE A 175 -20.45 -4.84 -22.97
C PHE A 175 -19.07 -4.72 -22.33
N ASP A 176 -18.93 -3.82 -21.35
CA ASP A 176 -17.75 -3.70 -20.50
C ASP A 176 -17.96 -4.53 -19.21
N PRO A 177 -17.20 -5.63 -19.01
CA PRO A 177 -17.29 -6.45 -17.80
C PRO A 177 -16.95 -5.69 -16.51
N VAL A 178 -16.20 -4.57 -16.59
CA VAL A 178 -15.84 -3.75 -15.43
C VAL A 178 -17.07 -3.08 -14.82
N ALA A 179 -18.10 -2.76 -15.62
CA ALA A 179 -19.32 -2.13 -15.14
C ALA A 179 -20.08 -2.95 -14.07
N LEU A 180 -19.82 -4.27 -13.99
CA LEU A 180 -20.39 -5.16 -12.97
C LEU A 180 -19.63 -5.10 -11.62
N GLY A 181 -18.37 -4.66 -11.63
CA GLY A 181 -17.49 -4.60 -10.46
C GLY A 181 -18.08 -3.84 -9.26
N PRO A 182 -18.62 -2.61 -9.43
CA PRO A 182 -19.22 -1.85 -8.33
C PRO A 182 -20.39 -2.57 -7.66
N THR A 183 -21.25 -3.22 -8.45
CA THR A 183 -22.44 -3.92 -7.93
C THR A 183 -22.03 -5.11 -7.08
N ILE A 184 -21.08 -5.92 -7.56
CA ILE A 184 -20.62 -7.10 -6.82
C ILE A 184 -19.85 -6.69 -5.56
N ARG A 185 -19.06 -5.61 -5.61
CA ARG A 185 -18.41 -5.05 -4.42
C ARG A 185 -19.43 -4.60 -3.38
N LEU A 186 -20.52 -3.94 -3.79
CA LEU A 186 -21.59 -3.54 -2.88
C LEU A 186 -22.28 -4.75 -2.25
N ASP A 187 -22.52 -5.81 -3.03
CA ASP A 187 -23.09 -7.06 -2.50
C ASP A 187 -22.14 -7.73 -1.49
N LEU A 188 -20.84 -7.81 -1.80
CA LEU A 188 -19.83 -8.31 -0.87
C LEU A 188 -19.84 -7.50 0.43
N ASN A 189 -19.78 -6.17 0.33
CA ASN A 189 -19.78 -5.27 1.48
C ASN A 189 -21.05 -5.40 2.32
N ARG A 190 -22.20 -5.64 1.68
CA ARG A 190 -23.44 -5.93 2.38
C ARG A 190 -23.31 -7.20 3.22
N TRP A 191 -22.84 -8.30 2.66
CA TRP A 191 -22.69 -9.56 3.41
C TRP A 191 -21.66 -9.46 4.54
N VAL A 192 -20.57 -8.72 4.32
CA VAL A 192 -19.58 -8.41 5.37
C VAL A 192 -20.22 -7.60 6.51
N ARG A 193 -21.04 -6.59 6.19
CA ARG A 193 -21.75 -5.79 7.20
C ARG A 193 -22.80 -6.60 7.95
N GLU A 194 -23.50 -7.53 7.30
CA GLU A 194 -24.44 -8.42 7.98
C GLU A 194 -23.73 -9.45 8.88
N ALA A 195 -22.53 -9.89 8.49
CA ALA A 195 -21.69 -10.75 9.34
C ALA A 195 -21.07 -9.99 10.52
N SER A 196 -20.84 -8.68 10.36
CA SER A 196 -20.30 -7.81 11.41
C SER A 196 -21.21 -7.71 12.62
N SER A 197 -20.66 -7.23 13.73
CA SER A 197 -21.44 -6.99 14.94
C SER A 197 -22.64 -6.06 14.73
N MET A 198 -22.79 -5.34 13.61
CA MET A 198 -23.97 -4.52 13.28
C MET A 198 -25.14 -5.29 12.62
N GLY A 199 -24.93 -6.48 12.07
CA GLY A 199 -25.95 -7.22 11.34
C GLY A 199 -26.97 -7.96 12.19
N LEU A 200 -28.11 -8.29 11.57
CA LEU A 200 -29.15 -9.14 12.16
C LEU A 200 -28.66 -10.60 12.18
N GLY A 201 -28.65 -11.26 13.34
CA GLY A 201 -28.20 -12.65 13.45
C GLY A 201 -26.68 -12.83 13.49
N SER A 202 -25.93 -11.78 13.83
CA SER A 202 -24.46 -11.83 13.94
C SER A 202 -23.96 -12.84 15.01
N SER A 203 -24.79 -13.19 15.99
CA SER A 203 -24.49 -14.22 17.00
C SER A 203 -24.95 -15.64 16.60
N ASP A 204 -25.71 -15.79 15.51
CA ASP A 204 -26.26 -17.09 15.10
C ASP A 204 -25.38 -17.76 14.04
N VAL A 205 -24.96 -18.97 14.36
CA VAL A 205 -24.12 -19.85 13.57
C VAL A 205 -24.65 -20.08 12.14
N SER A 206 -25.98 -20.21 12.00
CA SER A 206 -26.62 -20.51 10.70
C SER A 206 -26.55 -19.31 9.76
N PHE A 207 -26.81 -18.11 10.29
CA PHE A 207 -26.74 -16.87 9.53
C PHE A 207 -25.30 -16.55 9.14
N GLN A 208 -24.33 -16.73 10.04
CA GLN A 208 -22.91 -16.53 9.73
C GLN A 208 -22.41 -17.46 8.62
N THR A 209 -22.84 -18.73 8.63
CA THR A 209 -22.52 -19.68 7.56
C THR A 209 -23.17 -19.26 6.24
N HIS A 210 -24.38 -18.71 6.27
CA HIS A 210 -25.05 -18.18 5.08
C HIS A 210 -24.29 -16.97 4.50
N TYR A 211 -23.94 -15.99 5.34
CA TYR A 211 -23.21 -14.79 4.91
C TYR A 211 -21.85 -15.13 4.32
N GLN A 212 -21.10 -16.06 4.95
CA GLN A 212 -19.84 -16.57 4.40
C GLN A 212 -20.02 -17.16 2.99
N ARG A 213 -21.05 -17.98 2.77
CA ARG A 213 -21.31 -18.60 1.45
C ARG A 213 -21.65 -17.56 0.39
N GLN A 214 -22.45 -16.55 0.74
CA GLN A 214 -22.80 -15.49 -0.20
C GLN A 214 -21.60 -14.60 -0.54
N ALA A 215 -20.78 -14.25 0.46
CA ALA A 215 -19.53 -13.52 0.24
C ALA A 215 -18.57 -14.32 -0.65
N ASN A 216 -18.46 -15.64 -0.42
CA ASN A 216 -17.64 -16.51 -1.25
C ASN A 216 -18.11 -16.54 -2.72
N ALA A 217 -19.43 -16.59 -2.95
CA ALA A 217 -19.98 -16.52 -4.30
C ALA A 217 -19.69 -15.16 -4.97
N ALA A 218 -19.78 -14.05 -4.23
CA ALA A 218 -19.44 -12.72 -4.75
C ALA A 218 -17.95 -12.61 -5.11
N LEU A 219 -17.05 -13.12 -4.26
CA LEU A 219 -15.60 -13.18 -4.54
C LEU A 219 -15.29 -14.06 -5.76
N GLY A 220 -15.91 -15.24 -5.87
CA GLY A 220 -15.78 -16.10 -7.04
C GLY A 220 -16.27 -15.45 -8.33
N THR A 221 -17.30 -14.59 -8.24
CA THR A 221 -17.80 -13.81 -9.37
C THR A 221 -16.81 -12.71 -9.77
N LEU A 222 -16.22 -11.99 -8.81
CA LEU A 222 -15.15 -11.02 -9.08
C LEU A 222 -13.92 -11.69 -9.72
N ALA A 223 -13.52 -12.85 -9.22
CA ALA A 223 -12.43 -13.64 -9.79
C ALA A 223 -12.73 -14.06 -11.23
N SER A 224 -13.95 -14.55 -11.50
CA SER A 224 -14.39 -14.93 -12.85
C SER A 224 -14.42 -13.74 -13.81
N LEU A 225 -14.89 -12.58 -13.36
CA LEU A 225 -14.88 -11.34 -14.17
C LEU A 225 -13.46 -10.89 -14.49
N THR A 226 -12.56 -11.01 -13.50
CA THR A 226 -11.14 -10.71 -13.70
C THR A 226 -10.54 -11.63 -14.77
N ASP A 227 -10.87 -12.93 -14.74
CA ASP A 227 -10.38 -13.89 -15.74
C ASP A 227 -10.88 -13.57 -17.16
N VAL A 228 -12.13 -13.12 -17.28
CA VAL A 228 -12.70 -12.67 -18.56
C VAL A 228 -11.95 -11.44 -19.08
N LEU A 229 -11.65 -10.45 -18.22
CA LEU A 229 -10.94 -9.24 -18.60
C LEU A 229 -9.48 -9.51 -18.98
N VAL A 230 -8.78 -10.35 -18.22
CA VAL A 230 -7.37 -10.70 -18.49
C VAL A 230 -7.23 -11.46 -19.81
N ARG A 231 -8.19 -12.32 -20.16
CA ARG A 231 -8.20 -13.06 -21.44
C ARG A 231 -8.53 -12.17 -22.63
N ARG A 232 -9.26 -11.09 -22.41
CA ARG A 232 -9.65 -10.17 -23.47
C ARG A 232 -8.42 -9.37 -23.90
N SER A 233 -7.92 -9.67 -25.10
CA SER A 233 -6.74 -9.04 -25.70
C SER A 233 -6.97 -7.59 -26.13
N ASP A 234 -8.12 -7.01 -25.82
CA ASP A 234 -8.43 -5.63 -26.15
C ASP A 234 -7.49 -4.73 -25.33
N ARG A 235 -6.80 -3.82 -26.01
CA ARG A 235 -5.74 -2.93 -25.51
C ARG A 235 -6.16 -1.97 -24.39
N ASP A 236 -7.34 -2.13 -23.81
CA ASP A 236 -7.85 -1.22 -22.81
C ASP A 236 -7.23 -1.52 -21.43
N SER A 237 -6.13 -0.83 -21.12
CA SER A 237 -5.45 -0.91 -19.81
C SER A 237 -6.26 -0.23 -18.71
N ASP A 238 -7.14 0.71 -19.06
CA ASP A 238 -8.00 1.40 -18.08
C ASP A 238 -9.00 0.44 -17.46
N SER A 239 -9.58 -0.46 -18.26
CA SER A 239 -10.48 -1.51 -17.78
C SER A 239 -9.81 -2.42 -16.73
N LEU A 240 -8.54 -2.79 -16.93
CA LEU A 240 -7.78 -3.58 -15.96
C LEU A 240 -7.47 -2.78 -14.68
N VAL A 241 -7.08 -1.51 -14.80
CA VAL A 241 -6.85 -0.63 -13.64
C VAL A 241 -8.13 -0.45 -12.83
N GLN A 242 -9.27 -0.24 -13.49
CA GLN A 242 -10.57 -0.11 -12.84
C GLN A 242 -10.95 -1.41 -12.11
N MET A 243 -10.76 -2.58 -12.72
CA MET A 243 -11.00 -3.87 -12.05
C MET A 243 -10.07 -4.06 -10.83
N GLY A 244 -8.76 -3.81 -11.00
CA GLY A 244 -7.80 -3.83 -9.88
C GLY A 244 -8.21 -2.89 -8.76
N SER A 245 -8.78 -1.73 -9.10
CA SER A 245 -9.29 -0.76 -8.13
C SER A 245 -10.56 -1.20 -7.42
N HIS A 246 -11.43 -1.95 -8.09
CA HIS A 246 -12.59 -2.58 -7.44
C HIS A 246 -12.16 -3.68 -6.46
N LEU A 247 -11.13 -4.48 -6.80
CA LEU A 247 -10.55 -5.48 -5.91
C LEU A 247 -9.89 -4.82 -4.69
N LEU A 248 -9.06 -3.80 -4.90
CA LEU A 248 -8.42 -3.03 -3.81
C LEU A 248 -9.46 -2.30 -2.94
N GLY A 249 -10.53 -1.77 -3.56
CA GLY A 249 -11.65 -1.17 -2.84
C GLY A 249 -12.40 -2.18 -1.98
N ALA A 250 -12.66 -3.39 -2.51
CA ALA A 250 -13.29 -4.47 -1.75
C ALA A 250 -12.43 -4.89 -0.56
N TRP A 251 -11.11 -4.99 -0.75
CA TRP A 251 -10.18 -5.26 0.34
C TRP A 251 -10.23 -4.16 1.40
N LEU A 252 -10.19 -2.89 0.99
CA LEU A 252 -10.25 -1.76 1.93
C LEU A 252 -11.54 -1.74 2.76
N ASP A 253 -12.67 -2.02 2.12
CA ASP A 253 -13.99 -2.05 2.75
C ASP A 253 -14.10 -3.22 3.76
N TYR A 254 -13.54 -4.39 3.40
CA TYR A 254 -13.45 -5.54 4.29
C TYR A 254 -12.52 -5.29 5.47
N ALA A 255 -11.33 -4.75 5.23
CA ALA A 255 -10.35 -4.40 6.25
C ALA A 255 -10.94 -3.49 7.34
N GLY A 256 -11.78 -2.53 6.96
CA GLY A 256 -12.50 -1.66 7.91
C GLY A 256 -13.60 -2.34 8.72
N SER A 257 -14.11 -3.49 8.26
CA SER A 257 -15.20 -4.21 8.92
C SER A 257 -14.72 -5.46 9.67
N LYS A 258 -13.55 -6.03 9.33
CA LYS A 258 -13.00 -7.28 9.87
C LYS A 258 -12.93 -7.30 11.40
N SER A 259 -12.36 -6.26 12.00
CA SER A 259 -12.21 -6.10 13.45
C SER A 259 -13.55 -6.03 14.21
N SER A 260 -14.67 -5.83 13.51
CA SER A 260 -16.00 -5.84 14.10
C SER A 260 -16.72 -7.20 14.04
N ILE A 261 -16.16 -8.18 13.34
CA ILE A 261 -16.66 -9.57 13.26
C ILE A 261 -16.05 -10.35 14.44
N ALA A 262 -16.86 -11.12 15.17
CA ALA A 262 -16.36 -11.98 16.26
C ALA A 262 -15.37 -13.03 15.72
N LEU A 263 -14.22 -13.22 16.38
CA LEU A 263 -13.18 -14.16 15.91
C LEU A 263 -13.68 -15.62 15.91
N GLU A 264 -14.58 -15.95 16.84
CA GLU A 264 -15.23 -17.26 16.92
C GLU A 264 -16.34 -17.49 15.88
N SER A 265 -16.72 -16.43 15.13
CA SER A 265 -17.79 -16.52 14.14
C SER A 265 -17.48 -17.56 13.07
N ARG A 266 -18.53 -18.23 12.57
CA ARG A 266 -18.45 -19.08 11.37
C ARG A 266 -18.25 -18.30 10.07
N TRP A 267 -18.15 -16.98 10.14
CA TRP A 267 -17.62 -16.17 9.05
C TRP A 267 -16.22 -16.65 8.62
N PHE A 268 -15.34 -16.92 9.59
CA PHE A 268 -13.99 -17.43 9.33
C PHE A 268 -14.05 -18.93 9.00
N ARG A 269 -13.39 -19.35 7.91
CA ARG A 269 -13.38 -20.75 7.48
C ARG A 269 -12.63 -21.59 8.50
N ARG A 270 -13.17 -22.72 8.95
CA ARG A 270 -12.46 -23.58 9.92
C ARG A 270 -11.34 -24.34 9.21
N ARG A 271 -10.12 -24.22 9.74
CA ARG A 271 -8.95 -25.03 9.37
C ARG A 271 -8.52 -25.84 10.59
N TYR A 272 -8.07 -27.06 10.36
CA TYR A 272 -7.53 -27.91 11.42
C TYR A 272 -6.07 -27.53 11.68
N GLN A 273 -5.77 -27.08 12.89
CA GLN A 273 -4.41 -26.84 13.37
C GLN A 273 -4.01 -28.00 14.28
N HIS A 274 -2.99 -28.76 13.86
CA HIS A 274 -2.47 -29.85 14.67
C HIS A 274 -1.58 -29.30 15.77
N ARG A 275 -1.86 -29.69 17.02
CA ARG A 275 -1.06 -29.29 18.18
C ARG A 275 0.32 -29.94 18.12
N GLU A 276 1.35 -29.19 18.48
CA GLU A 276 2.68 -29.73 18.71
C GLU A 276 2.70 -30.52 20.02
N TRP A 277 3.15 -31.77 19.96
CA TRP A 277 3.24 -32.65 21.12
C TRP A 277 4.15 -32.09 22.23
N ARG A 278 5.07 -31.17 21.93
CA ARG A 278 6.01 -30.67 22.95
C ARG A 278 5.39 -29.60 23.85
N ASN A 279 4.37 -28.90 23.40
CA ASN A 279 3.84 -27.71 24.06
C ASN A 279 2.58 -28.00 24.91
N GLU A 280 2.13 -29.26 24.96
CA GLU A 280 0.86 -29.67 25.57
C GLU A 280 1.04 -30.82 26.57
N PRO A 281 1.63 -30.58 27.75
CA PRO A 281 1.96 -31.63 28.70
C PRO A 281 0.73 -32.43 29.17
N PHE A 282 -0.42 -31.78 29.37
CA PHE A 282 -1.66 -32.44 29.79
C PHE A 282 -2.33 -33.20 28.64
N GLY A 283 -2.40 -32.60 27.45
CA GLY A 283 -2.99 -33.23 26.27
C GLY A 283 -2.22 -34.48 25.83
N VAL A 284 -0.89 -34.43 25.96
CA VAL A 284 0.00 -35.57 25.67
C VAL A 284 -0.12 -36.68 26.71
N ASP A 285 -0.15 -36.38 28.01
CA ASP A 285 -0.35 -37.40 29.04
C ASP A 285 -1.70 -38.13 28.86
N MET A 286 -2.77 -37.38 28.57
CA MET A 286 -4.07 -37.96 28.25
C MET A 286 -4.00 -38.83 26.99
N ALA A 287 -3.45 -38.31 25.89
CA ALA A 287 -3.28 -39.01 24.62
C ALA A 287 -2.47 -40.31 24.75
N LEU A 288 -1.40 -40.29 25.54
CA LEU A 288 -0.56 -41.47 25.83
C LEU A 288 -1.32 -42.51 26.68
N ARG A 289 -2.13 -42.08 27.65
CA ARG A 289 -2.94 -42.96 28.50
C ARG A 289 -4.10 -43.61 27.76
N THR A 290 -4.72 -42.91 26.82
CA THR A 290 -5.86 -43.40 26.04
C THR A 290 -5.46 -44.04 24.71
N GLY A 291 -4.18 -43.96 24.31
CA GLY A 291 -3.68 -44.48 23.03
C GLY A 291 -4.24 -43.73 21.81
N THR A 292 -4.65 -42.48 21.99
CA THR A 292 -5.24 -41.64 20.94
C THR A 292 -4.27 -40.56 20.51
N ASN A 293 -4.36 -40.08 19.27
CA ASN A 293 -3.63 -38.88 18.84
C ASN A 293 -4.23 -37.63 19.50
N LEU A 294 -3.42 -36.56 19.62
CA LEU A 294 -3.97 -35.25 19.99
C LEU A 294 -4.98 -34.80 18.90
N PRO A 295 -6.23 -34.48 19.27
CA PRO A 295 -7.19 -33.94 18.33
C PRO A 295 -6.71 -32.58 17.82
N PRO A 296 -6.87 -32.27 16.52
CA PRO A 296 -6.56 -30.94 16.00
C PRO A 296 -7.59 -29.92 16.48
N ASP A 297 -7.16 -28.67 16.65
CA ASP A 297 -8.06 -27.56 16.95
C ASP A 297 -8.66 -27.00 15.67
N GLU A 298 -9.95 -26.67 15.71
CA GLU A 298 -10.65 -25.97 14.61
C GLU A 298 -10.48 -24.46 14.73
N VAL A 299 -9.40 -23.93 14.17
CA VAL A 299 -9.10 -22.49 14.17
C VAL A 299 -9.73 -21.82 12.94
N GLY A 300 -10.24 -20.60 13.13
CA GLY A 300 -10.75 -19.78 12.03
C GLY A 300 -9.60 -19.26 11.16
N ASP A 301 -9.72 -19.42 9.84
CA ASP A 301 -8.86 -18.80 8.85
C ASP A 301 -9.18 -17.30 8.78
N GLU A 302 -8.44 -16.50 9.54
CA GLU A 302 -8.63 -15.05 9.63
C GLU A 302 -8.36 -14.31 8.30
N HIS A 303 -7.64 -14.95 7.36
CA HIS A 303 -7.13 -14.34 6.12
C HIS A 303 -7.84 -14.84 4.85
N TRP A 304 -8.96 -15.55 5.00
CA TRP A 304 -9.58 -16.25 3.87
C TRP A 304 -10.09 -15.29 2.78
N VAL A 305 -10.61 -14.11 3.13
CA VAL A 305 -11.12 -13.13 2.15
C VAL A 305 -9.97 -12.49 1.40
N GLU A 306 -8.92 -12.11 2.13
CA GLU A 306 -7.71 -11.49 1.60
C GLU A 306 -6.99 -12.44 0.63
N THR A 307 -6.93 -13.73 0.97
CA THR A 307 -6.36 -14.77 0.10
C THR A 307 -7.16 -14.91 -1.21
N GLU A 308 -8.49 -14.89 -1.14
CA GLU A 308 -9.36 -14.99 -2.32
C GLU A 308 -9.34 -13.72 -3.19
N LEU A 309 -9.02 -12.54 -2.61
CA LEU A 309 -8.83 -11.29 -3.36
C LEU A 309 -7.42 -11.15 -3.95
N ALA A 310 -6.39 -11.66 -3.28
CA ALA A 310 -5.00 -11.60 -3.71
C ALA A 310 -4.80 -12.33 -5.06
N GLY A 311 -5.38 -13.52 -5.23
CA GLY A 311 -5.26 -14.29 -6.47
C GLY A 311 -5.69 -13.54 -7.75
N PRO A 312 -6.94 -13.03 -7.82
CA PRO A 312 -7.40 -12.20 -8.93
C PRO A 312 -6.59 -10.91 -9.10
N LEU A 313 -6.21 -10.26 -8.00
CA LEU A 313 -5.39 -9.04 -8.06
C LEU A 313 -4.02 -9.32 -8.71
N GLY A 314 -3.35 -10.39 -8.32
CA GLY A 314 -2.09 -10.81 -8.92
C GLY A 314 -2.21 -11.04 -10.44
N ARG A 315 -3.33 -11.65 -10.90
CA ARG A 315 -3.59 -11.82 -12.34
C ARG A 315 -3.75 -10.49 -13.07
N VAL A 316 -4.42 -9.50 -12.46
CA VAL A 316 -4.49 -8.13 -13.01
C VAL A 316 -3.10 -7.50 -13.08
N CYS A 317 -2.30 -7.64 -12.02
CA CYS A 317 -0.94 -7.13 -11.95
C CYS A 317 -0.04 -7.72 -13.04
N VAL A 318 -0.06 -9.06 -13.24
CA VAL A 318 0.69 -9.72 -14.32
C VAL A 318 0.23 -9.22 -15.69
N ALA A 319 -1.08 -9.09 -15.91
CA ALA A 319 -1.61 -8.61 -17.18
C ALA A 319 -1.21 -7.15 -17.50
N LEU A 320 -1.20 -6.27 -16.49
CA LEU A 320 -0.74 -4.89 -16.64
C LEU A 320 0.77 -4.81 -16.80
N ALA A 321 1.53 -5.59 -16.03
CA ALA A 321 2.98 -5.63 -16.13
C ALA A 321 3.45 -6.09 -17.52
N GLY A 322 2.76 -7.08 -18.11
CA GLY A 322 3.02 -7.51 -19.48
C GLY A 322 2.72 -6.46 -20.56
N ARG A 323 1.89 -5.45 -20.27
CA ARG A 323 1.57 -4.34 -21.19
C ARG A 323 2.57 -3.19 -21.13
N ARG A 324 3.35 -3.09 -20.03
CA ARG A 324 4.44 -2.11 -19.83
C ARG A 324 4.02 -0.64 -19.96
N ASP A 325 2.76 -0.34 -19.68
CA ASP A 325 2.25 1.02 -19.68
C ASP A 325 2.54 1.70 -18.32
N VAL A 326 3.23 2.84 -18.39
CA VAL A 326 3.71 3.59 -17.22
C VAL A 326 2.55 4.21 -16.45
N GLU A 327 1.59 4.84 -17.14
CA GLU A 327 0.51 5.58 -16.49
C GLU A 327 -0.42 4.65 -15.71
N THR A 328 -0.79 3.52 -16.32
CA THR A 328 -1.67 2.55 -15.68
C THR A 328 -1.00 1.77 -14.56
N THR A 329 0.30 1.48 -14.70
CA THR A 329 1.11 0.89 -13.62
C THR A 329 1.23 1.84 -12.43
N ASP A 330 1.53 3.11 -12.68
CA ASP A 330 1.60 4.15 -11.66
C ASP A 330 0.27 4.29 -10.91
N LEU A 331 -0.84 4.43 -11.65
CA LEU A 331 -2.18 4.54 -11.08
C LEU A 331 -2.55 3.37 -10.17
N LEU A 332 -2.24 2.12 -10.55
CA LEU A 332 -2.56 0.94 -9.76
C LEU A 332 -1.64 0.84 -8.53
N LEU A 333 -0.32 0.95 -8.69
CA LEU A 333 0.63 0.81 -7.59
C LEU A 333 0.48 1.95 -6.55
N GLN A 334 0.13 3.16 -6.96
CA GLN A 334 -0.24 4.21 -6.01
C GLN A 334 -1.52 3.87 -5.21
N ARG A 335 -2.48 3.16 -5.81
CA ARG A 335 -3.68 2.67 -5.08
C ARG A 335 -3.30 1.55 -4.11
N VAL A 336 -2.39 0.65 -4.51
CA VAL A 336 -1.82 -0.38 -3.61
C VAL A 336 -1.14 0.27 -2.41
N ASN A 337 -0.25 1.24 -2.63
CA ASN A 337 0.46 1.96 -1.56
C ASN A 337 -0.51 2.70 -0.60
N ARG A 338 -1.58 3.29 -1.14
CA ARG A 338 -2.66 3.87 -0.32
C ARG A 338 -3.37 2.84 0.55
N LEU A 339 -3.66 1.65 0.01
CA LEU A 339 -4.26 0.55 0.77
C LEU A 339 -3.29 0.03 1.84
N LEU A 340 -2.02 -0.20 1.51
CA LEU A 340 -1.00 -0.64 2.46
C LEU A 340 -0.86 0.33 3.64
N LYS A 341 -0.86 1.64 3.38
CA LYS A 341 -0.90 2.65 4.45
C LYS A 341 -2.16 2.53 5.30
N ALA A 342 -3.33 2.34 4.68
CA ALA A 342 -4.59 2.18 5.40
C ALA A 342 -4.64 0.89 6.24
N LEU A 343 -4.02 -0.19 5.78
CA LEU A 343 -3.86 -1.44 6.54
C LEU A 343 -2.91 -1.23 7.72
N GLY A 344 -1.78 -0.53 7.51
CA GLY A 344 -0.87 -0.13 8.58
C GLY A 344 -1.56 0.73 9.65
N GLN A 345 -2.41 1.69 9.26
CA GLN A 345 -3.21 2.50 10.18
C GLN A 345 -4.23 1.69 10.99
N ARG A 346 -4.59 0.50 10.52
CA ARG A 346 -5.48 -0.45 11.22
C ARG A 346 -4.72 -1.52 11.97
N LEU A 347 -3.38 -1.49 11.95
CA LEU A 347 -2.50 -2.52 12.51
C LEU A 347 -2.73 -3.92 11.93
N GLN A 348 -3.15 -3.97 10.66
CA GLN A 348 -3.33 -5.18 9.86
C GLN A 348 -2.06 -5.46 9.06
N VAL A 349 -0.96 -5.71 9.78
CA VAL A 349 0.38 -5.82 9.17
C VAL A 349 0.52 -7.11 8.36
N ASP A 350 -0.05 -8.22 8.83
CA ASP A 350 0.01 -9.51 8.12
C ASP A 350 -0.79 -9.46 6.82
N GLU A 351 -1.96 -8.81 6.82
CA GLU A 351 -2.74 -8.56 5.62
C GLU A 351 -2.01 -7.62 4.64
N ALA A 352 -1.30 -6.62 5.16
CA ALA A 352 -0.47 -5.75 4.34
C ALA A 352 0.69 -6.52 3.70
N ARG A 353 1.32 -7.45 4.44
CA ARG A 353 2.35 -8.36 3.90
C ARG A 353 1.79 -9.26 2.80
N LEU A 354 0.61 -9.84 3.00
CA LEU A 354 -0.04 -10.70 2.00
C LEU A 354 -0.38 -9.94 0.72
N LEU A 355 -0.91 -8.71 0.84
CA LEU A 355 -1.16 -7.85 -0.32
C LEU A 355 0.15 -7.53 -1.03
N TRP A 356 1.17 -7.13 -0.27
CA TRP A 356 2.46 -6.73 -0.81
C TRP A 356 3.14 -7.89 -1.54
N SER A 357 3.24 -9.07 -0.93
CA SER A 357 3.86 -10.25 -1.54
C SER A 357 3.18 -10.64 -2.85
N SER A 358 1.84 -10.65 -2.88
CA SER A 358 1.08 -10.97 -4.08
C SER A 358 1.35 -10.00 -5.25
N VAL A 359 1.45 -8.70 -4.96
CA VAL A 359 1.77 -7.68 -5.98
C VAL A 359 3.24 -7.78 -6.40
N ALA A 360 4.15 -7.93 -5.45
CA ALA A 360 5.59 -8.05 -5.71
C ALA A 360 5.91 -9.27 -6.59
N GLU A 361 5.39 -10.44 -6.26
CA GLU A 361 5.56 -11.69 -7.03
C GLU A 361 5.04 -11.56 -8.47
N SER A 362 4.03 -10.71 -8.69
CA SER A 362 3.44 -10.47 -10.01
C SER A 362 4.28 -9.55 -10.89
N TYR A 363 4.85 -8.48 -10.32
CA TYR A 363 5.61 -7.48 -11.08
C TYR A 363 7.09 -7.83 -11.25
N TRP A 364 7.70 -8.49 -10.25
CA TRP A 364 9.15 -8.70 -10.22
C TRP A 364 9.71 -9.44 -11.44
N PRO A 365 9.11 -10.56 -11.90
CA PRO A 365 9.59 -11.26 -13.08
C PRO A 365 9.50 -10.41 -14.37
N GLU A 366 8.53 -9.50 -14.45
CA GLU A 366 8.37 -8.62 -15.61
C GLU A 366 9.34 -7.43 -15.56
N ILE A 367 9.64 -6.91 -14.35
CA ILE A 367 10.69 -5.89 -14.14
C ILE A 367 12.05 -6.44 -14.56
N GLU A 368 12.39 -7.67 -14.17
CA GLU A 368 13.65 -8.31 -14.57
C GLU A 368 13.79 -8.42 -16.09
N LYS A 369 12.71 -8.83 -16.78
CA LYS A 369 12.67 -8.88 -18.25
C LYS A 369 12.79 -7.49 -18.89
N ALA A 370 12.13 -6.49 -18.32
CA ALA A 370 12.17 -5.12 -18.82
C ALA A 370 13.52 -4.44 -18.55
N ALA A 371 14.22 -4.82 -17.49
CA ALA A 371 15.55 -4.29 -17.16
C ALA A 371 16.60 -4.60 -18.25
N ALA A 372 16.41 -5.68 -19.01
CA ALA A 372 17.26 -6.05 -20.13
C ALA A 372 16.94 -5.28 -21.42
N ALA A 373 15.79 -4.60 -21.50
CA ALA A 373 15.30 -3.93 -22.70
C ALA A 373 15.31 -2.39 -22.53
N PRO A 374 16.07 -1.64 -23.37
CA PRO A 374 16.16 -0.18 -23.24
C PRO A 374 14.82 0.56 -23.37
N GLU A 375 13.92 0.09 -24.24
CA GLU A 375 12.62 0.71 -24.51
C GLU A 375 11.69 0.70 -23.27
N ASP A 376 11.84 -0.32 -22.42
CA ASP A 376 10.99 -0.54 -21.25
C ASP A 376 11.65 -0.11 -19.92
N SER A 377 12.84 0.49 -20.00
CA SER A 377 13.61 0.92 -18.84
C SER A 377 12.80 1.89 -17.96
N ARG A 378 12.09 2.85 -18.57
CA ARG A 378 11.25 3.83 -17.85
C ARG A 378 10.14 3.15 -17.04
N TRP A 379 9.45 2.17 -17.62
CA TRP A 379 8.43 1.39 -16.92
C TRP A 379 9.02 0.61 -15.75
N ALA A 380 10.15 -0.08 -15.97
CA ALA A 380 10.83 -0.86 -14.93
C ALA A 380 11.27 0.03 -13.75
N MET A 381 11.72 1.25 -14.03
CA MET A 381 12.10 2.24 -13.01
C MET A 381 10.91 2.67 -12.16
N VAL A 382 9.80 3.07 -12.79
CA VAL A 382 8.58 3.50 -12.08
C VAL A 382 8.00 2.35 -11.26
N ALA A 383 7.94 1.15 -11.83
CA ALA A 383 7.46 -0.03 -11.12
C ALA A 383 8.36 -0.33 -9.90
N THR A 384 9.69 -0.35 -10.07
CA THR A 384 10.63 -0.60 -8.96
C THR A 384 10.49 0.44 -7.84
N ASP A 385 10.38 1.72 -8.19
CA ASP A 385 10.24 2.81 -7.22
C ASP A 385 8.96 2.67 -6.38
N LEU A 386 7.82 2.41 -7.02
CA LEU A 386 6.52 2.29 -6.36
C LEU A 386 6.36 0.99 -5.57
N LEU A 387 6.97 -0.10 -6.04
CA LEU A 387 7.04 -1.36 -5.32
C LEU A 387 7.90 -1.21 -4.05
N ALA A 388 9.06 -0.57 -4.14
CA ALA A 388 9.92 -0.32 -2.99
C ALA A 388 9.33 0.71 -1.99
N LEU A 389 8.30 1.47 -2.39
CA LEU A 389 7.54 2.37 -1.51
C LEU A 389 6.53 1.63 -0.61
N ALA A 390 6.21 0.36 -0.90
CA ALA A 390 5.22 -0.42 -0.15
C ALA A 390 5.55 -0.56 1.35
N PRO A 391 6.75 -1.03 1.76
CA PRO A 391 7.10 -1.13 3.19
C PRO A 391 7.05 0.22 3.91
N ILE A 392 7.45 1.31 3.23
CA ILE A 392 7.41 2.68 3.77
C ILE A 392 5.97 3.06 4.10
N SER A 393 5.04 2.74 3.20
CA SER A 393 3.61 3.04 3.39
C SER A 393 3.05 2.32 4.61
N ILE A 394 3.44 1.06 4.84
CA ILE A 394 3.05 0.27 6.02
C ILE A 394 3.58 0.92 7.30
N VAL A 395 4.89 1.20 7.36
CA VAL A 395 5.55 1.78 8.55
C VAL A 395 4.94 3.13 8.93
N VAL A 396 4.72 4.00 7.95
CA VAL A 396 4.07 5.30 8.20
C VAL A 396 2.64 5.12 8.70
N GLY A 397 1.88 4.17 8.14
CA GLY A 397 0.53 3.87 8.59
C GLY A 397 0.49 3.40 10.05
N VAL A 398 1.39 2.47 10.40
CA VAL A 398 1.55 1.95 11.76
C VAL A 398 1.91 3.07 12.74
N ALA A 399 2.92 3.86 12.42
CA ALA A 399 3.38 4.95 13.29
C ALA A 399 2.27 5.97 13.57
N GLN A 400 1.47 6.32 12.56
CA GLN A 400 0.31 7.21 12.71
C GLN A 400 -0.78 6.64 13.63
N ARG A 401 -0.90 5.31 13.73
CA ARG A 401 -1.88 4.68 14.61
C ARG A 401 -1.35 4.54 16.03
N VAL A 402 -0.10 4.12 16.20
CA VAL A 402 0.49 3.92 17.53
C VAL A 402 0.57 5.22 18.32
N SER A 403 0.81 6.36 17.66
CA SER A 403 0.79 7.68 18.32
C SER A 403 -0.58 8.13 18.86
N SER A 404 -1.63 7.33 18.65
CA SER A 404 -2.97 7.56 19.21
C SER A 404 -3.31 6.60 20.36
N PHE A 405 -2.35 5.80 20.82
CA PHE A 405 -2.55 4.90 21.95
C PHE A 405 -2.14 5.57 23.25
N ASP A 406 -3.11 5.69 24.13
CA ASP A 406 -2.95 6.11 25.51
C ASP A 406 -3.73 5.16 26.44
N GLU A 407 -3.56 5.33 27.74
CA GLU A 407 -4.34 4.58 28.74
C GLU A 407 -5.86 4.78 28.53
N ALA A 408 -6.27 5.98 28.12
CA ALA A 408 -7.67 6.32 27.89
C ALA A 408 -8.30 5.50 26.76
N TYR A 409 -7.56 5.25 25.68
CA TYR A 409 -7.98 4.40 24.57
C TYR A 409 -8.25 2.97 25.04
N VAL A 410 -7.34 2.38 25.82
CA VAL A 410 -7.51 1.02 26.36
C VAL A 410 -8.69 0.98 27.34
N ALA A 411 -8.77 1.96 28.23
CA ALA A 411 -9.86 2.10 29.19
C ALA A 411 -11.24 2.21 28.51
N GLU A 412 -11.36 3.00 27.43
CA GLU A 412 -12.61 3.11 26.66
C GLU A 412 -13.03 1.76 26.07
N ARG A 413 -12.05 0.97 25.59
CA ARG A 413 -12.30 -0.36 25.00
C ARG A 413 -12.79 -1.35 26.04
N VAL A 414 -12.16 -1.39 27.22
CA VAL A 414 -12.60 -2.21 28.36
C VAL A 414 -13.99 -1.77 28.81
N ASP A 415 -14.26 -0.47 28.94
CA ASP A 415 -15.57 0.04 29.34
C ASP A 415 -16.66 -0.21 28.29
N ALA A 416 -16.31 -0.26 27.01
CA ALA A 416 -17.24 -0.66 25.95
C ALA A 416 -17.61 -2.15 26.05
N MET A 417 -16.61 -3.01 26.28
CA MET A 417 -16.81 -4.44 26.52
C MET A 417 -17.73 -4.68 27.73
N LEU A 418 -17.44 -4.04 28.86
CA LEU A 418 -18.24 -4.17 30.10
C LEU A 418 -19.70 -3.72 29.93
N ARG A 419 -19.96 -2.75 29.05
CA ARG A 419 -21.32 -2.28 28.73
C ARG A 419 -22.05 -3.18 27.73
N GLY A 420 -21.46 -4.30 27.30
CA GLY A 420 -22.02 -5.15 26.26
C GLY A 420 -22.13 -4.45 24.90
N ARG A 421 -21.33 -3.40 24.65
CA ARG A 421 -21.36 -2.69 23.37
C ARG A 421 -20.71 -3.53 22.28
N ARG A 422 -21.28 -3.44 21.08
CA ARG A 422 -20.76 -4.04 19.86
C ARG A 422 -19.32 -3.56 19.59
N ARG A 423 -18.52 -4.43 18.98
CA ARG A 423 -17.11 -4.16 18.61
C ARG A 423 -17.03 -2.88 17.77
N THR A 424 -16.18 -1.95 18.19
CA THR A 424 -16.00 -0.66 17.49
C THR A 424 -15.06 -0.74 16.30
N GLY A 425 -14.36 -1.87 16.13
CA GLY A 425 -13.51 -2.17 14.97
C GLY A 425 -12.21 -1.35 14.89
N ARG A 426 -11.75 -0.78 16.00
CA ARG A 426 -10.60 0.16 16.02
C ARG A 426 -9.30 -0.42 16.57
N GLY A 427 -9.30 -1.65 17.11
CA GLY A 427 -8.13 -2.27 17.74
C GLY A 427 -7.39 -3.26 16.84
N PRO A 428 -6.13 -3.61 17.18
CA PRO A 428 -5.45 -4.75 16.58
C PRO A 428 -6.15 -6.06 16.98
N ALA A 429 -6.01 -7.09 16.13
CA ALA A 429 -6.65 -8.39 16.34
C ALA A 429 -6.23 -9.06 17.66
N ALA A 430 -4.97 -8.89 18.08
CA ALA A 430 -4.46 -9.38 19.35
C ALA A 430 -5.24 -8.82 20.55
N LEU A 431 -5.47 -7.50 20.57
CA LEU A 431 -6.25 -6.85 21.62
C LEU A 431 -7.72 -7.29 21.57
N ASP A 432 -8.33 -7.38 20.38
CA ASP A 432 -9.72 -7.81 20.26
C ASP A 432 -9.91 -9.29 20.67
N ARG A 433 -8.88 -10.13 20.51
CA ARG A 433 -8.85 -11.53 21.01
C ARG A 433 -8.76 -11.57 22.53
N GLU A 434 -7.88 -10.76 23.12
CA GLU A 434 -7.75 -10.65 24.57
C GLU A 434 -9.05 -10.16 25.22
N LEU A 435 -9.69 -9.14 24.63
CA LEU A 435 -10.97 -8.65 25.11
C LEU A 435 -12.12 -9.67 24.97
N ASP A 436 -12.08 -10.55 23.97
CA ASP A 436 -13.05 -11.65 23.87
C ASP A 436 -12.86 -12.67 24.99
N TRP A 437 -11.62 -13.07 25.25
CA TRP A 437 -11.28 -13.99 26.33
C TRP A 437 -11.68 -13.43 27.71
N LEU A 438 -11.36 -12.15 27.96
CA LEU A 438 -11.77 -11.45 29.18
C LEU A 438 -13.29 -11.36 29.31
N ARG A 439 -14.02 -11.16 28.21
CA ARG A 439 -15.48 -11.12 28.21
C ARG A 439 -16.06 -12.48 28.61
N GLU A 440 -15.55 -13.58 28.07
CA GLU A 440 -16.00 -14.93 28.42
C GLU A 440 -15.80 -15.24 29.91
N GLY A 441 -14.65 -14.83 30.48
CA GLY A 441 -14.38 -14.94 31.91
C GLY A 441 -15.39 -14.16 32.76
N ILE A 442 -15.72 -12.93 32.36
CA ILE A 442 -16.70 -12.09 33.07
C ILE A 442 -18.13 -12.66 32.94
N GLU A 443 -18.50 -13.19 31.77
CA GLU A 443 -19.79 -13.85 31.58
C GLU A 443 -19.91 -15.11 32.45
N PHE A 444 -18.81 -15.86 32.61
CA PHE A 444 -18.74 -16.98 33.53
C PHE A 444 -18.87 -16.57 35.00
N GLU A 445 -18.17 -15.52 35.45
CA GLU A 445 -18.33 -14.96 36.80
C GLU A 445 -19.77 -14.55 37.09
N LEU A 446 -20.41 -13.85 36.14
CA LEU A 446 -21.81 -13.43 36.28
C LEU A 446 -22.77 -14.63 36.32
N ALA A 447 -22.47 -15.72 35.60
CA ALA A 447 -23.29 -16.92 35.58
C ALA A 447 -23.16 -17.76 36.87
N VAL A 448 -21.96 -17.82 37.46
CA VAL A 448 -21.69 -18.66 38.65
C VAL A 448 -21.90 -17.89 39.95
N GLU A 449 -21.39 -16.67 40.04
CA GLU A 449 -21.35 -15.87 41.27
C GLU A 449 -22.42 -14.77 41.32
N GLY A 450 -23.06 -14.47 40.18
CA GLY A 450 -24.09 -13.44 40.08
C GLY A 450 -23.56 -12.00 40.11
N GLN A 451 -22.25 -11.82 40.27
CA GLN A 451 -21.57 -10.53 40.27
C GLN A 451 -20.16 -10.66 39.68
N ARG A 452 -19.61 -9.54 39.21
CA ARG A 452 -18.22 -9.48 38.75
C ARG A 452 -17.28 -9.37 39.96
N VAL A 453 -16.32 -10.28 40.06
CA VAL A 453 -15.23 -10.25 41.03
C VAL A 453 -14.02 -9.53 40.45
N THR A 454 -13.75 -9.74 39.17
CA THR A 454 -12.56 -9.18 38.52
C THR A 454 -12.59 -7.64 38.50
N PRO A 455 -11.56 -6.97 39.04
CA PRO A 455 -11.54 -5.52 39.14
C PRO A 455 -11.22 -4.85 37.78
N ARG A 456 -11.76 -3.65 37.58
CA ARG A 456 -11.57 -2.89 36.32
C ARG A 456 -10.11 -2.60 36.00
N TRP A 457 -9.30 -2.27 37.01
CA TRP A 457 -7.89 -1.94 36.81
C TRP A 457 -7.11 -3.12 36.22
N TRP A 458 -7.42 -4.34 36.65
CA TRP A 458 -6.76 -5.56 36.16
C TRP A 458 -7.08 -5.81 34.68
N LEU A 459 -8.34 -5.57 34.26
CA LEU A 459 -8.73 -5.66 32.85
C LEU A 459 -7.97 -4.66 31.96
N ILE A 460 -7.69 -3.46 32.47
CA ILE A 460 -6.94 -2.43 31.73
C ILE A 460 -5.45 -2.79 31.67
N GLU A 461 -4.90 -3.33 32.76
CA GLU A 461 -3.52 -3.80 32.80
C GLU A 461 -3.30 -4.92 31.78
N GLU A 462 -4.17 -5.94 31.76
CA GLU A 462 -4.08 -7.07 30.84
C GLU A 462 -4.23 -6.62 29.37
N ALA A 463 -5.24 -5.79 29.08
CA ALA A 463 -5.46 -5.25 27.74
C ALA A 463 -4.29 -4.35 27.28
N SER A 464 -3.71 -3.56 28.18
CA SER A 464 -2.51 -2.75 27.89
C SER A 464 -1.30 -3.62 27.61
N ARG A 465 -1.10 -4.70 28.37
CA ARG A 465 -0.02 -5.67 28.15
C ARG A 465 -0.10 -6.29 26.77
N SER A 466 -1.26 -6.82 26.39
CA SER A 466 -1.50 -7.41 25.06
C SER A 466 -1.21 -6.43 23.92
N LEU A 467 -1.58 -5.15 24.09
CA LEU A 467 -1.30 -4.10 23.11
C LEU A 467 0.20 -3.81 22.98
N VAL A 468 0.92 -3.71 24.10
CA VAL A 468 2.38 -3.49 24.11
C VAL A 468 3.11 -4.68 23.47
N GLU A 469 2.73 -5.92 23.80
CA GLU A 469 3.29 -7.13 23.18
C GLU A 469 3.13 -7.11 21.66
N PHE A 470 1.94 -6.76 21.19
CA PHE A 470 1.68 -6.61 19.75
C PHE A 470 2.57 -5.55 19.11
N CYS A 471 2.68 -4.36 19.71
CA CYS A 471 3.48 -3.26 19.18
C CYS A 471 4.97 -3.58 19.15
N CYS A 472 5.51 -4.20 20.20
CA CYS A 472 6.90 -4.61 20.30
C CYS A 472 7.23 -5.77 19.34
N GLY A 473 6.32 -6.72 19.14
CA GLY A 473 6.52 -7.85 18.22
C GLY A 473 6.44 -7.48 16.73
N MET A 474 5.70 -6.43 16.40
CA MET A 474 5.50 -5.98 15.02
C MET A 474 6.76 -5.39 14.37
N LEU A 475 7.55 -4.60 15.12
CA LEU A 475 8.72 -3.88 14.56
C LEU A 475 9.81 -4.84 14.05
N PRO A 476 10.26 -5.85 14.81
CA PRO A 476 11.23 -6.83 14.31
C PRO A 476 10.75 -7.53 13.05
N GLY A 477 9.46 -7.89 12.99
CA GLY A 477 8.91 -8.58 11.83
C GLY A 477 8.93 -7.72 10.55
N ILE A 478 8.77 -6.40 10.65
CA ILE A 478 8.91 -5.50 9.49
C ILE A 478 10.38 -5.42 9.04
N VAL A 479 11.32 -5.42 9.99
CA VAL A 479 12.76 -5.43 9.69
C VAL A 479 13.17 -6.73 9.01
N ASP A 480 12.69 -7.88 9.50
CA ASP A 480 12.96 -9.21 8.92
C ASP A 480 12.49 -9.29 7.47
N ASP A 481 11.26 -8.82 7.21
CA ASP A 481 10.70 -8.77 5.86
C ASP A 481 11.56 -7.92 4.93
N HIS A 482 11.95 -6.72 5.38
CA HIS A 482 12.77 -5.82 4.57
C HIS A 482 14.17 -6.39 4.30
N GLU A 483 14.79 -7.03 5.29
CA GLU A 483 16.08 -7.68 5.14
C GLU A 483 16.04 -8.78 4.06
N SER A 484 15.00 -9.61 4.08
CA SER A 484 14.78 -10.63 3.04
C SER A 484 14.54 -10.01 1.65
N GLN A 485 13.84 -8.87 1.58
CA GLN A 485 13.56 -8.15 0.35
C GLN A 485 14.80 -7.50 -0.24
N ILE A 486 15.65 -6.84 0.56
CA ILE A 486 16.92 -6.27 0.09
C ILE A 486 17.76 -7.35 -0.58
N ALA A 487 17.85 -8.54 0.03
CA ALA A 487 18.60 -9.66 -0.54
C ALA A 487 18.02 -10.10 -1.90
N ALA A 488 16.70 -10.20 -2.00
CA ALA A 488 16.01 -10.53 -3.25
C ALA A 488 16.21 -9.46 -4.34
N TYR A 489 16.12 -8.17 -3.97
CA TYR A 489 16.34 -7.03 -4.87
C TYR A 489 17.77 -6.99 -5.40
N ALA A 490 18.75 -7.17 -4.52
CA ALA A 490 20.16 -7.17 -4.91
C ALA A 490 20.50 -8.31 -5.88
N ALA A 491 19.90 -9.49 -5.69
CA ALA A 491 20.11 -10.63 -6.56
C ALA A 491 19.52 -10.40 -7.97
N ALA A 492 18.23 -10.04 -8.04
CA ALA A 492 17.50 -9.96 -9.30
C ALA A 492 17.77 -8.68 -10.10
N LEU A 493 18.14 -7.58 -9.45
CA LEU A 493 18.48 -6.34 -10.17
C LEU A 493 19.96 -6.23 -10.53
N SER A 494 20.80 -7.23 -10.22
CA SER A 494 22.25 -7.23 -10.41
C SER A 494 22.72 -6.78 -11.81
N GLN A 495 21.88 -6.92 -12.83
CA GLN A 495 22.14 -6.55 -14.21
C GLN A 495 21.95 -5.05 -14.52
N SER A 496 21.08 -4.33 -13.79
CA SER A 496 20.77 -2.91 -14.02
C SER A 496 21.22 -2.02 -12.84
N ALA A 497 22.17 -1.13 -13.09
CA ALA A 497 22.66 -0.18 -12.10
C ALA A 497 21.57 0.81 -11.64
N LYS A 498 20.74 1.28 -12.59
CA LYS A 498 19.64 2.23 -12.33
C LYS A 498 18.56 1.64 -11.41
N LEU A 499 18.14 0.40 -11.65
CA LEU A 499 17.11 -0.22 -10.80
C LEU A 499 17.64 -0.52 -9.39
N GLN A 500 18.88 -1.00 -9.28
CA GLN A 500 19.50 -1.26 -7.97
C GLN A 500 19.62 0.02 -7.13
N VAL A 501 19.99 1.15 -7.74
CA VAL A 501 20.14 2.39 -6.99
C VAL A 501 18.79 2.96 -6.55
N ILE A 502 17.73 2.83 -7.37
CA ILE A 502 16.35 3.18 -6.98
C ILE A 502 15.91 2.38 -5.75
N ALA A 503 16.05 1.05 -5.79
CA ALA A 503 15.72 0.18 -4.67
C ALA A 503 16.53 0.53 -3.41
N SER A 504 17.82 0.83 -3.58
CA SER A 504 18.71 1.24 -2.48
C SER A 504 18.30 2.57 -1.85
N PHE A 505 17.90 3.56 -2.65
CA PHE A 505 17.40 4.85 -2.13
C PHE A 505 16.11 4.69 -1.34
N ARG A 506 15.18 3.86 -1.80
CA ARG A 506 13.94 3.55 -1.05
C ARG A 506 14.22 2.77 0.22
N SER A 507 15.19 1.84 0.19
CA SER A 507 15.66 1.16 1.38
C SER A 507 16.22 2.14 2.42
N LEU A 508 17.05 3.12 2.02
CA LEU A 508 17.55 4.15 2.93
C LEU A 508 16.44 5.01 3.53
N GLU A 509 15.44 5.39 2.73
CA GLU A 509 14.27 6.13 3.21
C GLU A 509 13.46 5.33 4.23
N LEU A 510 13.22 4.04 3.97
CA LEU A 510 12.54 3.14 4.89
C LEU A 510 13.30 3.03 6.21
N LEU A 511 14.61 2.77 6.16
CA LEU A 511 15.45 2.59 7.35
C LEU A 511 15.49 3.86 8.20
N ALA A 512 15.55 5.04 7.57
CA ALA A 512 15.45 6.31 8.28
C ALA A 512 14.09 6.47 8.98
N LYS A 513 12.98 6.14 8.30
CA LYS A 513 11.63 6.18 8.88
C LYS A 513 11.44 5.15 9.98
N LEU A 514 11.95 3.93 9.81
CA LEU A 514 11.93 2.89 10.83
C LEU A 514 12.67 3.32 12.09
N SER A 515 13.84 3.94 11.96
CA SER A 515 14.59 4.46 13.11
C SER A 515 13.75 5.47 13.90
N VAL A 516 13.20 6.49 13.22
CA VAL A 516 12.40 7.55 13.87
C VAL A 516 11.11 6.99 14.49
N HIS A 517 10.42 6.09 13.78
CA HIS A 517 9.16 5.56 14.23
C HIS A 517 9.32 4.46 15.29
N ALA A 518 10.42 3.71 15.31
CA ALA A 518 10.74 2.79 16.40
C ALA A 518 10.83 3.55 17.73
N ASP A 519 11.51 4.70 17.75
CA ASP A 519 11.61 5.54 18.95
C ASP A 519 10.24 6.02 19.43
N THR A 520 9.40 6.45 18.47
CA THR A 520 8.03 6.87 18.77
C THR A 520 7.22 5.72 19.39
N VAL A 521 7.27 4.53 18.79
CA VAL A 521 6.57 3.33 19.31
C VAL A 521 7.10 2.96 20.69
N GLY A 522 8.40 3.02 20.93
CA GLY A 522 9.02 2.75 22.22
C GLY A 522 8.53 3.70 23.32
N VAL A 523 8.46 5.00 23.03
CA VAL A 523 7.95 6.02 23.97
C VAL A 523 6.47 5.80 24.29
N GLU A 524 5.63 5.55 23.29
CA GLU A 524 4.19 5.32 23.52
C GLU A 524 3.93 3.99 24.24
N CYS A 525 4.68 2.92 23.93
CA CYS A 525 4.57 1.67 24.67
C CYS A 525 5.05 1.81 26.12
N ALA A 526 6.07 2.64 26.37
CA ALA A 526 6.52 2.97 27.72
C ALA A 526 5.48 3.79 28.49
N SER A 527 4.70 4.66 27.83
CA SER A 527 3.64 5.45 28.48
C SER A 527 2.52 4.56 29.04
N LEU A 528 2.21 3.44 28.36
CA LEU A 528 1.23 2.44 28.79
C LEU A 528 1.65 1.66 30.05
N SER A 529 2.91 1.73 30.47
CA SER A 529 3.35 1.16 31.75
C SER A 529 2.71 1.82 32.97
N SER A 530 2.13 3.02 32.81
CA SER A 530 1.33 3.69 33.84
C SER A 530 0.08 2.88 34.27
N ALA A 531 -0.42 2.00 33.39
CA ALA A 531 -1.55 1.11 33.69
C ALA A 531 -1.17 -0.10 34.56
N ARG A 532 0.13 -0.31 34.84
CA ARG A 532 0.63 -1.46 35.59
C ARG A 532 0.37 -1.29 37.09
N HIS A 533 -0.43 -2.19 37.67
CA HIS A 533 -0.64 -2.25 39.10
C HIS A 533 0.12 -3.41 39.75
N LEU A 534 0.33 -4.52 39.05
CA LEU A 534 1.04 -5.69 39.57
C LEU A 534 2.52 -5.69 39.16
N THR A 535 3.41 -5.69 40.14
CA THR A 535 4.86 -5.78 39.90
C THR A 535 5.37 -7.21 39.75
N SER A 536 4.57 -8.22 40.10
CA SER A 536 4.94 -9.64 40.02
C SER A 536 4.99 -10.16 38.59
N ASP A 537 4.17 -9.61 37.71
CA ASP A 537 3.99 -10.13 36.35
C ASP A 537 5.04 -9.52 35.42
N PRO A 538 5.62 -10.32 34.50
CA PRO A 538 6.59 -9.82 33.53
C PRO A 538 5.88 -8.86 32.58
N TRP A 539 6.40 -7.63 32.48
CA TRP A 539 5.97 -6.66 31.49
C TRP A 539 6.87 -6.78 30.25
N PRO A 540 6.36 -6.63 29.02
CA PRO A 540 7.16 -6.72 27.81
C PRO A 540 8.30 -5.69 27.80
N ASP A 541 9.45 -6.06 27.25
CA ASP A 541 10.56 -5.13 27.08
C ASP A 541 10.22 -4.11 25.99
N THR A 542 10.08 -2.84 26.38
CA THR A 542 9.80 -1.72 25.48
C THR A 542 11.06 -1.15 24.85
N SER A 543 12.24 -1.72 25.13
CA SER A 543 13.51 -1.28 24.55
C SER A 543 13.57 -1.53 23.04
N VAL A 544 13.81 -0.46 22.29
CA VAL A 544 13.97 -0.50 20.83
C VAL A 544 15.42 -0.63 20.38
N ALA A 545 16.37 -0.77 21.32
CA ALA A 545 17.80 -0.78 21.04
C ALA A 545 18.23 -1.89 20.05
N ALA A 546 17.63 -3.08 20.16
CA ALA A 546 17.91 -4.19 19.24
C ALA A 546 17.45 -3.88 17.81
N VAL A 547 16.26 -3.27 17.67
CA VAL A 547 15.71 -2.85 16.36
C VAL A 547 16.57 -1.75 15.76
N GLN A 548 16.93 -0.72 16.54
CA GLN A 548 17.81 0.36 16.12
C GLN A 548 19.19 -0.15 15.65
N CYS A 549 19.79 -1.09 16.40
CA CYS A 549 21.06 -1.70 16.03
C CYS A 549 20.94 -2.38 14.66
N ARG A 550 19.91 -3.20 14.45
CA ARG A 550 19.69 -3.87 13.15
C ARG A 550 19.45 -2.87 12.01
N VAL A 551 18.63 -1.84 12.23
CA VAL A 551 18.38 -0.77 11.25
C VAL A 551 19.69 -0.06 10.86
N SER A 552 20.57 0.22 11.82
CA SER A 552 21.87 0.85 11.56
C SER A 552 22.79 -0.05 10.71
N THR A 553 22.81 -1.35 10.97
CA THR A 553 23.59 -2.33 10.19
C THR A 553 23.08 -2.41 8.75
N LEU A 554 21.77 -2.49 8.56
CA LEU A 554 21.13 -2.54 7.24
C LEU A 554 21.36 -1.23 6.47
N ARG A 555 21.33 -0.08 7.15
CA ARG A 555 21.66 1.22 6.53
C ARG A 555 23.09 1.21 6.00
N GLY A 556 24.05 0.77 6.81
CA GLY A 556 25.45 0.65 6.38
C GLY A 556 25.59 -0.26 5.14
N ALA A 557 24.87 -1.38 5.10
CA ALA A 557 24.85 -2.30 3.96
C ALA A 557 24.26 -1.66 2.68
N ALA A 558 23.14 -0.94 2.80
CA ALA A 558 22.52 -0.24 1.67
C ALA A 558 23.44 0.83 1.08
N ILE A 559 24.17 1.58 1.92
CA ILE A 559 25.12 2.60 1.44
C ILE A 559 26.31 1.93 0.73
N ARG A 560 26.83 0.83 1.26
CA ARG A 560 27.88 0.06 0.58
C ARG A 560 27.42 -0.48 -0.78
N ALA A 561 26.14 -0.85 -0.91
CA ALA A 561 25.56 -1.21 -2.21
C ALA A 561 25.56 -0.04 -3.19
N ILE A 562 25.13 1.16 -2.75
CA ILE A 562 25.19 2.39 -3.58
C ILE A 562 26.63 2.71 -3.98
N ALA A 563 27.59 2.64 -3.05
CA ALA A 563 29.00 2.89 -3.31
C ALA A 563 29.54 1.98 -4.42
N LYS A 564 29.21 0.68 -4.37
CA LYS A 564 29.62 -0.30 -5.40
C LYS A 564 29.07 0.03 -6.80
N ILE A 565 27.88 0.61 -6.88
CA ILE A 565 27.16 0.84 -8.15
C ILE A 565 27.45 2.24 -8.72
N SER A 566 27.74 3.23 -7.87
CA SER A 566 27.89 4.64 -8.24
C SER A 566 28.89 4.89 -9.40
N PRO A 567 30.09 4.28 -9.43
CA PRO A 567 31.02 4.48 -10.55
C PRO A 567 30.49 3.98 -11.90
N LYS A 568 29.64 2.93 -11.90
CA LYS A 568 29.01 2.40 -13.11
C LYS A 568 27.91 3.35 -13.61
N LEU A 569 27.12 3.92 -12.70
CA LEU A 569 26.15 4.99 -13.03
C LEU A 569 26.87 6.22 -13.62
N GLY A 570 28.04 6.57 -13.08
CA GLY A 570 28.88 7.63 -13.61
C GLY A 570 29.30 7.43 -15.06
N ILE A 571 29.25 6.21 -15.61
CA ILE A 571 29.53 5.94 -17.02
C ILE A 571 28.23 5.84 -17.83
N GLU A 572 27.22 5.15 -17.28
CA GLU A 572 25.97 4.82 -18.00
C GLU A 572 24.94 5.95 -18.05
N ASP A 573 24.94 6.86 -17.06
CA ASP A 573 23.90 7.89 -16.96
C ASP A 573 24.18 9.04 -17.93
N GLY A 574 23.38 9.15 -18.99
CA GLY A 574 23.41 10.25 -19.94
C GLY A 574 22.78 11.50 -19.34
N THR A 575 23.53 12.60 -19.27
CA THR A 575 23.18 13.83 -18.53
C THR A 575 22.08 14.70 -19.15
N VAL A 576 21.33 14.24 -20.16
CA VAL A 576 20.30 15.06 -20.81
C VAL A 576 19.12 14.18 -21.27
N GLY A 577 17.95 14.33 -20.63
CA GLY A 577 16.70 13.64 -20.99
C GLY A 577 15.60 13.77 -19.93
N ASP A 578 14.47 13.08 -20.12
CA ASP A 578 13.32 13.06 -19.18
C ASP A 578 13.55 12.21 -17.90
N GLU A 579 14.78 11.74 -17.64
CA GLU A 579 15.08 10.83 -16.53
C GLU A 579 15.66 11.56 -15.30
N PRO A 580 15.37 11.09 -14.07
CA PRO A 580 15.99 11.66 -12.87
C PRO A 580 17.51 11.47 -12.82
N ASP A 581 18.23 12.42 -12.22
CA ASP A 581 19.69 12.35 -12.00
C ASP A 581 20.03 11.39 -10.84
N PHE A 582 20.12 10.09 -11.15
CA PHE A 582 20.45 9.07 -10.16
C PHE A 582 21.91 9.14 -9.74
N PHE A 583 22.81 9.46 -10.68
CA PHE A 583 24.24 9.57 -10.40
C PHE A 583 24.54 10.74 -9.45
N GLY A 584 24.02 11.94 -9.72
CA GLY A 584 24.18 13.10 -8.84
C GLY A 584 23.60 12.86 -7.45
N ARG A 585 22.43 12.22 -7.36
CA ARG A 585 21.85 11.82 -6.07
C ARG A 585 22.72 10.79 -5.34
N ALA A 586 23.27 9.80 -6.04
CA ALA A 586 24.16 8.80 -5.44
C ALA A 586 25.42 9.47 -4.88
N ASN A 587 26.06 10.33 -5.67
CA ASN A 587 27.23 11.07 -5.24
C ASN A 587 26.96 11.91 -3.97
N ALA A 588 25.85 12.65 -3.93
CA ALA A 588 25.45 13.43 -2.77
C ALA A 588 25.25 12.58 -1.50
N VAL A 589 24.61 11.40 -1.64
CA VAL A 589 24.42 10.46 -0.52
C VAL A 589 25.76 9.90 -0.02
N LEU A 590 26.69 9.57 -0.92
CA LEU A 590 28.00 9.06 -0.54
C LEU A 590 28.85 10.13 0.17
N VAL A 591 28.84 11.36 -0.33
CA VAL A 591 29.53 12.51 0.30
C VAL A 591 29.02 12.76 1.72
N ASP A 592 27.69 12.77 1.90
CA ASP A 592 27.05 12.95 3.21
C ASP A 592 27.36 11.79 4.18
N GLU A 593 27.36 10.55 3.69
CA GLU A 593 27.71 9.40 4.55
C GLU A 593 29.19 9.38 4.93
N VAL A 594 30.12 9.70 4.02
CA VAL A 594 31.55 9.80 4.34
C VAL A 594 31.78 10.86 5.41
N PHE A 595 31.08 12.00 5.32
CA PHE A 595 31.10 13.02 6.36
C PHE A 595 30.59 12.48 7.70
N ARG A 596 29.40 11.86 7.74
CA ARG A 596 28.85 11.28 8.99
C ARG A 596 29.69 10.14 9.56
N ALA A 597 30.36 9.35 8.72
CA ALA A 597 31.28 8.29 9.16
C ALA A 597 32.55 8.90 9.76
N THR A 598 33.02 10.03 9.22
CA THR A 598 34.13 10.82 9.77
C THR A 598 33.80 11.35 11.17
N LEU A 599 32.59 11.87 11.38
CA LEU A 599 32.12 12.32 12.70
C LEU A 599 32.00 11.19 13.73
N ARG A 600 31.66 9.98 13.28
CA ARG A 600 31.53 8.80 14.16
C ARG A 600 32.84 8.06 14.40
N GLY A 601 33.91 8.40 13.68
CA GLY A 601 35.18 7.66 13.72
C GLY A 601 35.12 6.25 13.10
N ASP A 602 34.15 5.97 12.23
CA ASP A 602 33.94 4.64 11.63
C ASP A 602 34.85 4.43 10.40
N ALA A 603 36.11 4.07 10.66
CA ALA A 603 37.11 3.83 9.62
C ALA A 603 36.70 2.68 8.66
N GLY A 604 36.00 1.65 9.16
CA GLY A 604 35.56 0.53 8.33
C GLY A 604 34.54 0.94 7.28
N GLN A 605 33.57 1.78 7.65
CA GLN A 605 32.61 2.32 6.71
C GLN A 605 33.25 3.31 5.72
N ILE A 606 34.22 4.12 6.17
CA ILE A 606 34.98 5.02 5.29
C ILE A 606 35.76 4.23 4.23
N GLY A 607 36.52 3.21 4.63
CA GLY A 607 37.30 2.38 3.71
C GLY A 607 36.43 1.67 2.66
N ALA A 608 35.17 1.37 2.99
CA ALA A 608 34.23 0.76 2.06
C ALA A 608 33.53 1.75 1.10
N VAL A 609 33.41 3.03 1.47
CA VAL A 609 32.56 4.02 0.77
C VAL A 609 33.39 5.11 0.08
N PHE A 610 34.42 5.63 0.74
CA PHE A 610 35.22 6.75 0.26
C PHE A 610 35.91 6.49 -1.09
N PRO A 611 36.49 5.30 -1.39
CA PRO A 611 37.09 5.04 -2.70
C PRO A 611 36.09 5.23 -3.86
N SER A 612 34.86 4.74 -3.69
CA SER A 612 33.81 4.88 -4.69
C SER A 612 33.28 6.31 -4.79
N ALA A 613 33.17 7.02 -3.66
CA ALA A 613 32.80 8.43 -3.63
C ALA A 613 33.85 9.30 -4.35
N PHE A 614 35.13 8.99 -4.15
CA PHE A 614 36.26 9.66 -4.79
C PHE A 614 36.20 9.51 -6.32
N VAL A 615 36.04 8.29 -6.82
CA VAL A 615 35.88 8.04 -8.27
C VAL A 615 34.63 8.71 -8.82
N SER A 616 33.50 8.63 -8.11
CA SER A 616 32.24 9.26 -8.54
C SER A 616 32.36 10.79 -8.62
N ALA A 617 33.06 11.42 -7.68
CA ALA A 617 33.28 12.87 -7.71
C ALA A 617 34.18 13.29 -8.88
N LEU A 618 35.20 12.50 -9.24
CA LEU A 618 36.01 12.76 -10.44
C LEU A 618 35.18 12.63 -11.72
N GLN A 619 34.39 11.57 -11.85
CA GLN A 619 33.48 11.38 -12.99
C GLN A 619 32.44 12.50 -13.09
N ALA A 620 31.92 12.97 -11.96
CA ALA A 620 31.00 14.11 -11.91
C ALA A 620 31.67 15.41 -12.39
N TYR A 621 32.91 15.66 -11.96
CA TYR A 621 33.71 16.79 -12.45
C TYR A 621 33.90 16.72 -13.96
N GLU A 622 34.35 15.57 -14.48
CA GLU A 622 34.58 15.39 -15.93
C GLU A 622 33.30 15.58 -16.75
N LYS A 623 32.17 15.03 -16.30
CA LYS A 623 30.87 15.21 -16.95
C LYS A 623 30.42 16.66 -16.98
N LEU A 624 30.45 17.35 -15.83
CA LEU A 624 30.03 18.74 -15.75
C LEU A 624 30.94 19.64 -16.57
N TRP A 625 32.25 19.33 -16.60
CA TRP A 625 33.21 20.05 -17.42
C TRP A 625 33.00 19.84 -18.92
N ALA A 626 32.64 18.63 -19.34
CA ALA A 626 32.33 18.31 -20.75
C ALA A 626 31.05 19.00 -21.24
N ASN A 627 30.11 19.30 -20.34
CA ASN A 627 28.83 19.95 -20.64
C ASN A 627 28.90 21.49 -20.65
N LEU A 628 30.08 22.09 -20.44
CA LEU A 628 30.26 23.55 -20.51
C LEU A 628 30.06 24.04 -21.95
N ASP A 629 29.18 25.04 -22.13
CA ASP A 629 29.00 25.68 -23.43
C ASP A 629 29.86 26.97 -23.50
N PRO A 630 30.97 26.96 -24.26
CA PRO A 630 31.85 28.12 -24.38
C PRO A 630 31.20 29.30 -25.13
N SER A 631 30.03 29.12 -25.73
CA SER A 631 29.27 30.18 -26.41
C SER A 631 28.34 30.97 -25.49
N GLU A 632 28.15 30.53 -24.24
CA GLU A 632 27.33 31.24 -23.27
C GLU A 632 27.92 32.58 -22.80
N GLU A 633 27.08 33.44 -22.22
CA GLU A 633 27.54 34.70 -21.62
C GLU A 633 28.65 34.45 -20.58
N PRO A 634 29.72 35.28 -20.54
CA PRO A 634 30.87 35.05 -19.66
C PRO A 634 30.52 34.89 -18.17
N ARG A 635 29.42 35.49 -17.71
CA ARG A 635 28.94 35.33 -16.33
C ARG A 635 28.31 33.96 -16.07
N LEU A 636 27.53 33.45 -17.03
CA LEU A 636 26.90 32.13 -16.93
C LEU A 636 27.95 31.04 -17.05
N LEU A 637 28.88 31.17 -18.02
CA LEU A 637 30.02 30.27 -18.16
C LEU A 637 30.87 30.21 -16.89
N HIS A 638 31.11 31.36 -16.24
CA HIS A 638 31.80 31.39 -14.95
C HIS A 638 31.03 30.61 -13.86
N GLY A 639 29.71 30.77 -13.77
CA GLY A 639 28.87 29.99 -12.84
C GLY A 639 28.89 28.48 -13.13
N GLN A 640 28.89 28.09 -14.41
CA GLN A 640 28.98 26.68 -14.82
C GLN A 640 30.35 26.08 -14.46
N ILE A 641 31.45 26.81 -14.66
CA ILE A 641 32.79 26.39 -14.25
C ILE A 641 32.87 26.17 -12.73
N LEU A 642 32.27 27.06 -11.94
CA LEU A 642 32.21 26.91 -10.48
C LEU A 642 31.40 25.67 -10.07
N THR A 643 30.30 25.41 -10.75
CA THR A 643 29.46 24.22 -10.51
C THR A 643 30.19 22.93 -10.91
N ALA A 644 30.91 22.93 -12.02
CA ALA A 644 31.71 21.79 -12.45
C ALA A 644 32.81 21.44 -11.45
N ALA A 645 33.37 22.44 -10.77
CA ALA A 645 34.40 22.28 -9.75
C ALA A 645 33.88 21.78 -8.39
N ASP A 646 32.56 21.81 -8.14
CA ASP A 646 32.01 21.50 -6.82
C ASP A 646 32.25 20.05 -6.33
N PRO A 647 32.16 19.00 -7.16
CA PRO A 647 32.48 17.64 -6.72
C PRO A 647 33.91 17.49 -6.17
N LEU A 648 34.88 18.15 -6.80
CA LEU A 648 36.27 18.17 -6.32
C LEU A 648 36.40 18.96 -5.02
N ALA A 649 35.74 20.12 -4.93
CA ALA A 649 35.77 20.92 -3.71
C ALA A 649 35.15 20.16 -2.51
N ASP A 650 34.12 19.34 -2.72
CA ASP A 650 33.56 18.47 -1.68
C ASP A 650 34.56 17.41 -1.21
N LEU A 651 35.33 16.79 -2.12
CA LEU A 651 36.39 15.84 -1.73
C LEU A 651 37.47 16.50 -0.86
N LEU A 652 37.89 17.71 -1.21
CA LEU A 652 38.90 18.45 -0.45
C LEU A 652 38.40 18.81 0.94
N GLU A 653 37.14 19.21 1.06
CA GLU A 653 36.55 19.54 2.35
C GLU A 653 36.37 18.30 3.23
N LEU A 654 35.87 17.18 2.68
CA LEU A 654 35.80 15.90 3.38
C LEU A 654 37.17 15.44 3.88
N SER A 655 38.20 15.56 3.04
CA SER A 655 39.57 15.20 3.41
C SER A 655 40.13 16.12 4.49
N GLY A 656 39.74 17.41 4.48
CA GLY A 656 40.00 18.36 5.56
C GLY A 656 39.34 17.95 6.88
N TYR A 657 38.06 17.59 6.85
CA TYR A 657 37.37 17.10 8.05
C TYR A 657 37.99 15.81 8.59
N ALA A 658 38.42 14.89 7.71
CA ALA A 658 39.10 13.66 8.10
C ALA A 658 40.43 13.94 8.82
N LEU A 659 41.22 14.90 8.31
CA LEU A 659 42.47 15.34 8.94
C LEU A 659 42.20 15.97 10.30
N LEU A 660 41.23 16.88 10.40
CA LEU A 660 40.87 17.52 11.66
C LEU A 660 40.29 16.53 12.67
N ALA A 661 39.51 15.54 12.22
CA ALA A 661 38.98 14.49 13.08
C ALA A 661 40.08 13.59 13.65
N ALA A 662 41.14 13.34 12.88
CA ALA A 662 42.30 12.59 13.35
C ALA A 662 43.01 13.30 14.53
N GLU A 663 43.06 14.63 14.48
CA GLU A 663 43.65 15.49 15.51
C GLU A 663 42.81 15.60 16.80
N VAL A 664 41.49 15.33 16.74
CA VAL A 664 40.56 15.48 17.87
C VAL A 664 40.20 14.14 18.54
N GLY A 665 40.60 13.00 17.97
CA GLY A 665 40.41 11.68 18.62
C GLY A 665 40.12 10.51 17.70
N HIS A 666 40.11 10.68 16.38
CA HIS A 666 39.82 9.62 15.41
C HIS A 666 40.99 9.36 14.43
N PRO A 667 42.18 8.94 14.90
CA PRO A 667 43.38 8.87 14.07
C PRO A 667 43.30 7.84 12.92
N GLN A 668 42.40 6.85 13.02
CA GLN A 668 42.21 5.85 11.97
C GLN A 668 41.46 6.38 10.75
N VAL A 669 40.65 7.43 10.91
CA VAL A 669 39.86 8.03 9.84
C VAL A 669 40.75 8.55 8.73
N TRP A 670 41.79 9.30 9.07
CA TRP A 670 42.70 9.90 8.08
C TRP A 670 43.46 8.87 7.25
N LYS A 671 43.81 7.70 7.83
CA LYS A 671 44.55 6.64 7.12
C LYS A 671 43.80 6.11 5.90
N GLU A 672 42.48 6.01 6.00
CA GLU A 672 41.63 5.57 4.88
C GLU A 672 41.58 6.62 3.76
N PHE A 673 41.62 7.92 4.10
CA PHE A 673 41.70 8.99 3.11
C PHE A 673 43.08 9.04 2.45
N GLU A 674 44.14 8.90 3.26
CA GLU A 674 45.52 8.90 2.80
C GLU A 674 45.80 7.76 1.81
N SER A 675 45.26 6.55 2.04
CA SER A 675 45.46 5.41 1.14
C SER A 675 44.86 5.68 -0.25
N VAL A 676 43.65 6.24 -0.33
CA VAL A 676 42.98 6.56 -1.60
C VAL A 676 43.69 7.69 -2.33
N TRP A 677 44.02 8.79 -1.63
CA TRP A 677 44.74 9.91 -2.24
C TRP A 677 46.14 9.53 -2.69
N SER A 678 46.89 8.75 -1.90
CA SER A 678 48.23 8.30 -2.29
C SER A 678 48.19 7.39 -3.52
N SER A 679 47.22 6.47 -3.62
CA SER A 679 47.00 5.68 -4.84
C SER A 679 46.74 6.58 -6.06
N TYR A 680 45.82 7.53 -5.93
CA TYR A 680 45.46 8.43 -7.03
C TYR A 680 46.63 9.30 -7.50
N LEU A 681 47.38 9.90 -6.56
CA LEU A 681 48.50 10.79 -6.88
C LEU A 681 49.71 10.03 -7.44
N ASN A 682 49.92 8.78 -7.05
CA ASN A 682 50.96 7.94 -7.63
C ASN A 682 50.63 7.54 -9.08
N GLU A 683 49.36 7.38 -9.41
CA GLU A 683 48.89 7.05 -10.76
C GLU A 683 48.76 8.30 -11.65
N ASN A 684 48.49 9.48 -11.09
CA ASN A 684 48.26 10.72 -11.83
C ASN A 684 49.23 11.83 -11.41
N ALA A 685 50.30 12.00 -12.19
CA ALA A 685 51.33 13.02 -11.94
C ALA A 685 50.79 14.46 -11.86
N ASP A 686 49.73 14.78 -12.61
CA ASP A 686 49.11 16.11 -12.64
C ASP A 686 47.95 16.29 -11.62
N GLY A 687 47.68 15.27 -10.79
CA GLY A 687 46.54 15.27 -9.87
C GLY A 687 46.55 16.43 -8.86
N VAL A 688 47.73 16.82 -8.36
CA VAL A 688 47.87 17.95 -7.44
C VAL A 688 47.57 19.29 -8.13
N GLU A 689 47.99 19.46 -9.39
CA GLU A 689 47.71 20.68 -10.16
C GLU A 689 46.22 20.82 -10.47
N LEU A 690 45.52 19.73 -10.80
CA LEU A 690 44.05 19.73 -10.99
C LEU A 690 43.34 20.23 -9.72
N VAL A 691 43.75 19.73 -8.56
CA VAL A 691 43.21 20.15 -7.26
C VAL A 691 43.52 21.63 -6.97
N PHE A 692 44.75 22.08 -7.22
CA PHE A 692 45.13 23.47 -7.00
C PHE A 692 44.39 24.43 -7.93
N ARG A 693 44.14 24.05 -9.19
CA ARG A 693 43.25 24.82 -10.09
C ARG A 693 41.85 24.97 -9.51
N THR A 694 41.29 23.89 -8.97
CA THR A 694 39.96 23.90 -8.32
C THR A 694 39.92 24.88 -7.14
N LEU A 695 40.98 24.94 -6.33
CA LEU A 695 41.09 25.87 -5.19
C LEU A 695 41.28 27.34 -5.61
N ARG A 696 41.82 27.62 -6.80
CA ARG A 696 41.97 28.98 -7.35
C ARG A 696 40.64 29.53 -7.91
N LEU A 697 39.73 28.69 -8.37
CA LEU A 697 38.44 29.11 -8.96
C LEU A 697 37.55 29.99 -8.05
N PRO A 698 37.34 29.69 -6.74
CA PRO A 698 36.60 30.57 -5.83
C PRO A 698 37.22 31.95 -5.61
N GLU A 699 38.50 32.14 -5.94
CA GLU A 699 39.18 33.43 -5.76
C GLU A 699 38.79 34.45 -6.86
N LEU A 700 38.05 34.00 -7.88
CA LEU A 700 37.74 34.76 -9.10
C LEU A 700 36.29 35.30 -9.20
N GLY A 701 35.39 35.03 -8.23
CA GLY A 701 33.99 35.47 -8.35
C GLY A 701 33.15 35.50 -7.07
N LEU A 702 32.18 36.42 -7.03
CA LEU A 702 31.09 36.50 -6.04
C LEU A 702 29.87 35.74 -6.57
N GLY A 703 29.48 34.64 -5.91
CA GLY A 703 28.26 33.90 -6.25
C GLY A 703 27.99 32.78 -5.23
N PHE A 704 26.70 32.54 -4.93
CA PHE A 704 26.25 31.38 -4.15
C PHE A 704 26.27 30.13 -5.04
N ARG A 705 26.93 29.07 -4.60
CA ARG A 705 26.95 27.76 -5.28
C ARG A 705 25.82 26.87 -4.79
N SER A 706 25.45 25.88 -5.60
CA SER A 706 24.45 24.88 -5.23
C SER A 706 24.85 24.07 -3.99
N ALA A 707 26.14 23.83 -3.78
CA ALA A 707 26.67 23.07 -2.64
C ALA A 707 26.93 23.90 -1.37
N ASP A 708 26.92 25.24 -1.43
CA ASP A 708 27.39 26.08 -0.31
C ASP A 708 26.54 25.95 0.97
N VAL A 709 25.23 25.71 0.81
CA VAL A 709 24.34 25.47 1.95
C VAL A 709 24.71 24.17 2.67
N ALA A 710 24.97 23.11 1.91
CA ALA A 710 25.37 21.82 2.47
C ALA A 710 26.75 21.87 3.12
N ARG A 711 27.71 22.62 2.55
CA ARG A 711 29.04 22.84 3.15
C ARG A 711 28.97 23.61 4.46
N THR A 712 28.18 24.68 4.49
CA THR A 712 27.95 25.46 5.71
C THR A 712 27.32 24.59 6.81
N GLY A 713 26.34 23.75 6.43
CA GLY A 713 25.73 22.78 7.34
C GLY A 713 26.75 21.80 7.93
N ARG A 714 27.59 21.20 7.08
CA ARG A 714 28.68 20.28 7.50
C ARG A 714 29.68 20.96 8.42
N GLU A 715 30.09 22.19 8.12
CA GLU A 715 31.00 22.96 8.98
C GLU A 715 30.40 23.15 10.38
N MET A 716 29.14 23.58 10.47
CA MET A 716 28.46 23.76 11.75
C MET A 716 28.29 22.46 12.51
N GLU A 717 27.93 21.37 11.82
CA GLU A 717 27.74 20.05 12.42
C GLU A 717 29.06 19.47 12.95
N PHE A 718 30.14 19.59 12.17
CA PHE A 718 31.47 19.11 12.56
C PHE A 718 31.95 19.74 13.85
N TRP A 719 31.91 21.09 13.92
CA TRP A 719 32.39 21.79 15.12
C TRP A 719 31.54 21.47 16.34
N ARG A 720 30.22 21.36 16.19
CA ARG A 720 29.33 20.97 17.28
C ARG A 720 29.60 19.55 17.75
N ALA A 721 29.83 18.61 16.83
CA ALA A 721 30.03 17.20 17.17
C ALA A 721 31.40 16.92 17.78
N MET A 722 32.46 17.54 17.26
CA MET A 722 33.84 17.23 17.66
C MET A 722 34.32 18.05 18.86
N LEU A 723 33.87 19.30 19.00
CA LEU A 723 34.36 20.22 20.05
C LEU A 723 33.26 20.68 21.01
N GLY A 724 31.97 20.42 20.75
CA GLY A 724 30.88 20.80 21.64
C GLY A 724 30.90 22.28 22.01
N ASP A 725 30.79 22.58 23.31
CA ASP A 725 30.85 23.96 23.83
C ASP A 725 32.25 24.59 23.68
N GLU A 726 33.32 23.79 23.56
CA GLU A 726 34.68 24.30 23.34
C GLU A 726 34.81 24.98 21.96
N ALA A 727 33.97 24.60 20.99
CA ALA A 727 33.93 25.25 19.68
C ALA A 727 33.60 26.75 19.79
N ASP A 728 32.64 27.09 20.65
CA ASP A 728 32.19 28.47 20.86
C ASP A 728 33.20 29.25 21.73
N GLU A 729 33.90 28.58 22.64
CA GLU A 729 35.02 29.15 23.41
C GLU A 729 36.23 29.47 22.51
N ILE A 730 36.49 28.64 21.49
CA ILE A 730 37.56 28.85 20.50
C ILE A 730 37.15 29.91 19.46
N ARG A 731 35.88 29.97 19.02
CA ARG A 731 35.39 30.94 18.01
C ARG A 731 35.20 32.36 18.53
N ASN A 732 34.95 32.57 19.82
CA ASN A 732 34.65 33.88 20.38
C ASN A 732 35.90 34.75 20.59
N GLY A 733 36.39 35.37 19.51
CA GLY A 733 37.51 36.33 19.52
C GLY A 733 37.19 37.74 20.07
N TYR A 734 35.96 38.01 20.51
CA TYR A 734 35.58 39.32 21.07
C TYR A 734 35.63 39.31 22.60
N GLY A 735 36.85 39.36 23.16
CA GLY A 735 37.08 39.90 24.52
C GLY A 735 37.15 38.92 25.70
N ARG A 736 37.17 37.60 25.50
CA ARG A 736 37.52 36.63 26.57
C ARG A 736 38.76 35.81 26.20
N THR A 737 39.49 35.36 27.22
CA THR A 737 40.70 34.54 27.12
C THR A 737 40.47 33.32 26.22
N ARG A 738 41.21 33.28 25.09
CA ARG A 738 41.24 32.19 24.11
C ARG A 738 41.62 30.88 24.80
N LYS A 739 40.76 29.87 24.73
CA LYS A 739 41.11 28.50 25.11
C LYS A 739 41.87 27.88 23.94
N ARG A 740 43.12 27.46 24.17
CA ARG A 740 43.96 26.82 23.14
C ARG A 740 43.57 25.34 23.03
N HIS A 741 43.45 24.85 21.79
CA HIS A 741 43.28 23.42 21.51
C HIS A 741 44.67 22.75 21.35
N GLU A 742 44.82 21.47 21.66
CA GLU A 742 46.12 20.78 21.59
C GLU A 742 46.69 20.74 20.17
N SER A 743 45.84 20.60 19.15
CA SER A 743 46.26 20.66 17.74
C SER A 743 46.19 22.08 17.15
N PRO A 744 47.29 22.61 16.58
CA PRO A 744 47.31 23.93 15.94
C PRO A 744 46.48 23.97 14.65
N LEU A 745 46.30 22.83 13.97
CA LEU A 745 45.44 22.73 12.79
C LEU A 745 43.97 22.96 13.14
N VAL A 746 43.50 22.30 14.21
CA VAL A 746 42.13 22.45 14.74
C VAL A 746 41.90 23.86 15.24
N GLU A 747 42.89 24.42 15.94
CA GLU A 747 42.77 25.77 16.48
C GLU A 747 42.64 26.85 15.40
N LEU A 748 43.49 26.81 14.37
CA LEU A 748 43.47 27.79 13.28
C LEU A 748 42.20 27.68 12.43
N THR A 749 41.74 26.46 12.16
CA THR A 749 40.51 26.23 11.37
C THR A 749 39.24 26.57 12.14
N ALA A 750 39.18 26.30 13.45
CA ALA A 750 38.04 26.65 14.30
C ALA A 750 37.96 28.17 14.55
N PHE A 751 39.07 28.80 14.93
CA PHE A 751 39.13 30.23 15.27
C PHE A 751 38.82 31.14 14.08
N SER A 752 39.32 30.77 12.89
CA SER A 752 39.23 31.59 11.69
C SER A 752 38.33 30.94 10.63
N SER A 753 37.25 30.29 11.03
CA SER A 753 36.38 29.51 10.13
C SER A 753 35.80 30.32 8.94
N SER A 754 35.82 31.65 9.03
CA SER A 754 35.51 32.58 7.93
C SER A 754 36.66 32.82 6.94
N LEU A 755 37.91 32.65 7.38
CA LEU A 755 39.15 32.86 6.61
C LEU A 755 39.78 31.55 6.12
N PHE A 756 39.82 30.52 6.97
CA PHE A 756 40.44 29.23 6.68
C PHE A 756 39.40 28.11 6.74
N LYS A 757 39.21 27.42 5.61
CA LYS A 757 38.33 26.27 5.47
C LYS A 757 39.08 24.96 5.70
N PRO A 758 38.41 23.86 6.08
CA PRO A 758 39.03 22.54 6.23
C PRO A 758 39.79 22.07 4.98
N SER A 759 39.30 22.42 3.79
CA SER A 759 39.98 22.14 2.52
C SER A 759 41.35 22.82 2.39
N ALA A 760 41.54 24.01 2.98
CA ALA A 760 42.82 24.70 3.01
C ALA A 760 43.82 23.99 3.93
N ALA A 761 43.36 23.48 5.09
CA ALA A 761 44.17 22.71 6.02
C ALA A 761 44.68 21.40 5.38
N PHE A 762 43.79 20.68 4.69
CA PHE A 762 44.18 19.49 3.91
C PHE A 762 45.20 19.83 2.82
N ALA A 763 44.92 20.85 2.02
CA ALA A 763 45.80 21.24 0.92
C ALA A 763 47.18 21.71 1.41
N SER A 764 47.26 22.45 2.52
CA SER A 764 48.53 22.90 3.10
C SER A 764 49.34 21.78 3.72
N HIS A 765 48.68 20.85 4.43
CA HIS A 765 49.35 19.84 5.24
C HIS A 765 49.73 18.60 4.43
N TYR A 766 48.91 18.20 3.46
CA TYR A 766 49.11 16.96 2.71
C TYR A 766 49.50 17.15 1.24
N LEU A 767 48.91 18.12 0.54
CA LEU A 767 49.13 18.28 -0.91
C LEU A 767 50.35 19.17 -1.24
N ALA A 768 50.50 20.30 -0.56
CA ALA A 768 51.60 21.23 -0.82
C ALA A 768 53.00 20.61 -0.69
N PRO A 769 53.29 19.72 0.29
CA PRO A 769 54.58 19.03 0.36
C PRO A 769 54.87 18.11 -0.83
N LYS A 770 53.83 17.69 -1.55
CA LYS A 770 53.90 16.76 -2.69
C LYS A 770 53.84 17.49 -4.04
N TYR A 771 53.71 18.81 -4.05
CA TYR A 771 53.63 19.60 -5.27
C TYR A 771 55.03 19.91 -5.81
N SER A 772 55.30 19.46 -7.03
CA SER A 772 56.57 19.70 -7.75
C SER A 772 56.39 20.51 -9.04
N GLY A 773 55.23 21.15 -9.23
CA GLY A 773 54.89 21.90 -10.44
C GLY A 773 55.40 23.36 -10.43
N ASP A 774 55.49 23.96 -11.62
CA ASP A 774 55.88 25.38 -11.82
C ASP A 774 54.76 26.40 -11.48
N GLY A 775 53.57 25.95 -11.05
CA GLY A 775 52.43 26.83 -10.74
C GLY A 775 52.46 27.40 -9.31
N ASP A 776 51.92 28.60 -9.09
CA ASP A 776 51.91 29.23 -7.76
C ASP A 776 50.88 28.54 -6.81
N VAL A 777 51.29 28.23 -5.58
CA VAL A 777 50.41 27.62 -4.57
C VAL A 777 49.20 28.56 -4.32
N PRO A 778 47.95 28.06 -4.24
CA PRO A 778 46.78 28.93 -4.04
C PRO A 778 46.95 29.86 -2.82
N VAL A 779 46.51 31.12 -2.94
CA VAL A 779 46.78 32.16 -1.94
C VAL A 779 46.25 31.79 -0.57
N LYS A 780 45.07 31.16 -0.50
CA LYS A 780 44.49 30.67 0.77
C LYS A 780 45.33 29.56 1.41
N VAL A 781 45.95 28.69 0.63
CA VAL A 781 46.82 27.61 1.12
C VAL A 781 48.13 28.19 1.66
N ARG A 782 48.74 29.12 0.91
CA ARG A 782 49.94 29.84 1.37
C ARG A 782 49.70 30.62 2.66
N ARG A 783 48.59 31.38 2.74
CA ARG A 783 48.20 32.11 3.96
C ARG A 783 47.95 31.19 5.14
N PHE A 784 47.41 29.98 4.90
CA PHE A 784 47.23 28.98 5.96
C PHE A 784 48.58 28.46 6.46
N GLN A 785 49.53 28.17 5.57
CA GLN A 785 50.89 27.74 5.93
C GLN A 785 51.61 28.80 6.77
N GLU A 786 51.60 30.06 6.33
CA GLU A 786 52.19 31.17 7.09
C GLU A 786 51.55 31.36 8.48
N ALA A 787 50.24 31.11 8.60
CA ALA A 787 49.54 31.18 9.88
C ALA A 787 49.87 29.98 10.78
N LEU A 788 50.03 28.79 10.19
CA LEU A 788 50.43 27.56 10.89
C LEU A 788 51.84 27.65 11.44
N GLU A 789 52.80 28.12 10.64
CA GLU A 789 54.19 28.35 11.07
C GLU A 789 54.26 29.31 12.26
N LYS A 790 53.57 30.46 12.17
CA LYS A 790 53.50 31.43 13.27
C LYS A 790 52.89 30.88 14.55
N GLU A 791 51.91 30.01 14.45
CA GLU A 791 51.28 29.42 15.63
C GLU A 791 52.14 28.32 16.25
N LEU A 792 52.89 27.56 15.43
CA LEU A 792 53.92 26.63 15.91
C LEU A 792 55.06 27.37 16.62
N GLU A 793 55.59 28.44 16.03
CA GLU A 793 56.63 29.29 16.65
C GLU A 793 56.17 29.88 18.00
N ARG A 794 54.88 30.27 18.10
CA ARG A 794 54.30 30.75 19.36
C ARG A 794 54.19 29.68 20.43
N ARG A 795 53.96 28.43 20.05
CA ARG A 795 53.88 27.29 20.97
C ARG A 795 55.25 26.80 21.41
N GLU A 796 56.29 27.00 20.61
CA GLU A 796 57.67 26.71 20.98
C GLU A 796 58.28 27.79 21.89
N SER A 797 57.68 28.99 21.92
CA SER A 797 58.14 30.13 22.73
C SER A 797 57.40 30.30 24.06
N ASP A 798 56.27 29.63 24.26
CA ASP A 798 55.54 29.48 25.52
C ASP A 798 55.91 28.17 26.21
#